data_AF-A0A7L4CTX5-F1
#
_entry.id   AF-A0A7L4CTX5-F1
#
_cell.length_a   1.000
_cell.length_b   1.000
_cell.length_c   1.000
_cell.angle_alpha   90.00
_cell.angle_beta   90.00
_cell.angle_gamma   90.00
#
_symmetry.space_group_name_H-M   'P 1'
#
loop_
_entity.id
_entity.type
_entity.pdbx_description
1 polymer ?
#
loop_
_entity_poly.entity_id
_entity_poly.type
_entity_poly.pdbx_seq_one_letter_code
_entity_poly.pdbx_strand_id
1 'polypeptide(L)'
;ELETPTDKRIFVLAAALRAGYSIERLYELTKIDRWFLHKMKNITDHAVLLESYREEQSTMPPAVLTRAKQLGFSDKQVALAVLSTELAVRKMRRDLKILPVVKQIDTVAAEWPAQTNYLYLTYNGSEHDLPFREPHVMVIGSGVYRIGSSVEFDWCAVGCIQELRKMGFKTIMVNYNPETVSTDYDMCDRLYFDEISFEVVMDIYELENPEGVILSMGGQLPNNIAMALHRQQCRVLGTSPEAIDSAENRFKFSRLLDSIGISQPLWKELSDMEEIDVDAVACDGVVVAIAISEHVENAGVHSGDATLVTPPQDITPKTLERIKAIVHAIGQELQVTGPFNLQLIAKDDQLKVIECNVRVSRSFPFVSKTLGVDLVALASQVIMGEDVEPVGLMTGTGIVGVKVPQFSFSRLAGADVVLGVEMTSTGEVACFGENRCEAYLKAMLSTGFKIPKKNILLTIGSYKNKSELLPTVRTLENLGYKLYASLGTADFYTEHGIKVMAVDWHFEEADGSEAGARETQRSILDYLAENHFEMVINLSMRNSGGRRLSSFVTKGYRTRRLAVDYSVPLIIDIKCTKLFVEALGQIGAAPPLKMHVDCMTSQKLIRLPGLIDVHVHLREPGGTHKEDFASGTAAALAGGVTMVCAMPNTSPAVTDAASFTLAQKLAEAGARCDFALFLGASSENAGALGPLAGAAAGLKMYLNDTFSSLRMDDVSLWMEHFEQWPRHLPVVAHAERQTVAAVLMVAQLYQRPVHICHVARKEEILLIKAAKQKGVPVTCEVAPHHLFLCRDDLGRLGEGRAAVRPALGTRQDVEALWENMDTIDCFATDHAPHTLEEKQGREPPPGYPGLETMLPLLLTAVSEGRLTVEDIIQRLYENPRKIFGLPAQEDTYVEVDLEHEWIIPSHTAFSKARWTPFEGMKVKGTVRRVVLRGEVAYIDGQVLVPPGYGQDVKKWPLAAVLVPHAAPAKETVKVSGPRRAGPTGDGRFHLPPRIHRASDPGLPAEDAREKAGRKVMDTDPAVIQDSSFYPPGPFPRQASPQGVPHFQTSPLLHPLVGQHVLSVQQFSKGKVMASMFYEASTRTSSSFAAAMSRLGGSVLSFSEATSSVQKGESLADSVQTMCCYADVLVLRHPQPGAVEVRGAGGARPGSGGPWGGCRSGADPCPQITMVGDLKHGRTVHSLARLLTQYRVNLRYVTPPGLRMPPDITGFVASKGIKQEEFGSIEEALPDTDVLYMTRIQKERFQRPEEYQAVSG
;
A
#
# COMPACT_ATOMS: atom_id res chain seq x y z
N GLU A 1 46.15 13.05 -1.48
CA GLU A 1 46.02 11.59 -1.19
C GLU A 1 45.77 11.29 0.28
N LEU A 2 46.76 11.38 1.19
CA LEU A 2 46.50 11.09 2.61
C LEU A 2 45.81 12.26 3.34
N GLU A 3 46.24 13.49 3.09
CA GLU A 3 45.67 14.70 3.72
C GLU A 3 44.23 14.94 3.25
N THR A 4 44.04 15.24 1.97
CA THR A 4 42.72 15.34 1.32
C THR A 4 41.98 14.00 1.35
N PRO A 5 40.77 13.88 1.92
CA PRO A 5 39.99 12.65 1.86
C PRO A 5 39.55 12.31 0.42
N THR A 6 39.70 11.05 0.02
CA THR A 6 39.26 10.51 -1.27
C THR A 6 38.65 9.12 -1.09
N ASP A 7 37.94 8.64 -2.12
CA ASP A 7 37.48 7.24 -2.25
C ASP A 7 38.60 6.22 -2.01
N LYS A 8 39.82 6.54 -2.48
CA LYS A 8 41.00 5.67 -2.44
C LYS A 8 41.85 5.80 -1.17
N ARG A 9 41.50 6.70 -0.23
CA ARG A 9 42.33 7.04 0.93
C ARG A 9 42.78 5.82 1.76
N ILE A 10 41.92 4.82 1.92
CA ILE A 10 42.22 3.58 2.66
C ILE A 10 43.28 2.71 1.94
N PHE A 11 43.25 2.61 0.61
CA PHE A 11 44.26 1.88 -0.14
C PHE A 11 45.62 2.60 -0.11
N VAL A 12 45.62 3.94 -0.18
CA VAL A 12 46.85 4.74 -0.01
C VAL A 12 47.39 4.61 1.41
N LEU A 13 46.53 4.53 2.43
CA LEU A 13 46.93 4.32 3.82
C LEU A 13 47.61 2.95 4.03
N ALA A 14 47.06 1.88 3.46
CA ALA A 14 47.68 0.56 3.49
C ALA A 14 49.04 0.55 2.75
N ALA A 15 49.14 1.23 1.61
CA ALA A 15 50.41 1.39 0.89
C ALA A 15 51.45 2.19 1.69
N ALA A 16 51.03 3.24 2.42
CA ALA A 16 51.91 4.04 3.26
C ALA A 16 52.40 3.30 4.51
N LEU A 17 51.53 2.49 5.15
CA LEU A 17 51.91 1.55 6.21
C LEU A 17 52.95 0.55 5.71
N ARG A 18 52.72 -0.05 4.53
CA ARG A 18 53.67 -0.97 3.88
C ARG A 18 54.99 -0.29 3.46
N ALA A 19 54.96 1.00 3.16
CA ALA A 19 56.14 1.85 2.93
C ALA A 19 56.81 2.36 4.22
N GLY A 20 56.43 1.86 5.40
CA GLY A 20 57.10 2.15 6.67
C GLY A 20 56.75 3.50 7.30
N TYR A 21 55.62 4.13 6.95
CA TYR A 21 55.18 5.36 7.62
C TYR A 21 54.82 5.09 9.08
N SER A 22 55.24 5.97 9.99
CA SER A 22 54.91 5.87 11.42
C SER A 22 53.44 6.20 11.68
N ILE A 23 52.88 5.60 12.75
CA ILE A 23 51.50 5.85 13.18
C ILE A 23 51.26 7.33 13.47
N GLU A 24 52.22 8.02 14.09
CA GLU A 24 52.16 9.47 14.34
C GLU A 24 52.04 10.26 13.03
N ARG A 25 52.90 9.98 12.04
CA ARG A 25 52.84 10.66 10.73
C ARG A 25 51.53 10.39 10.01
N LEU A 26 50.98 9.18 10.11
CA LEU A 26 49.68 8.85 9.51
C LEU A 26 48.52 9.51 10.24
N TYR A 27 48.58 9.65 11.58
CA TYR A 27 47.64 10.44 12.37
C TYR A 27 47.71 11.93 11.98
N GLU A 28 48.91 12.49 11.87
CA GLU A 28 49.14 13.88 11.45
C GLU A 28 48.55 14.18 10.08
N LEU A 29 48.79 13.31 9.09
CA LEU A 29 48.28 13.46 7.73
C LEU A 29 46.76 13.23 7.64
N THR A 30 46.25 12.14 8.25
CA THR A 30 44.87 11.68 7.96
C THR A 30 43.80 12.11 8.97
N LYS A 31 44.22 12.44 10.20
CA LYS A 31 43.39 12.60 11.42
C LYS A 31 42.57 11.34 11.80
N ILE A 32 42.87 10.18 11.23
CA ILE A 32 42.35 8.88 11.70
C ILE A 32 43.05 8.57 13.03
N ASP A 33 42.31 8.21 14.07
CA ASP A 33 42.91 7.96 15.38
C ASP A 33 43.91 6.79 15.36
N ARG A 34 44.95 6.93 16.20
CA ARG A 34 46.06 5.98 16.36
C ARG A 34 45.58 4.55 16.60
N TRP A 35 44.48 4.35 17.34
CA TRP A 35 43.92 3.03 17.59
C TRP A 35 43.56 2.30 16.29
N PHE A 36 42.86 2.96 15.37
CA PHE A 36 42.53 2.38 14.06
C PHE A 36 43.77 2.15 13.21
N LEU A 37 44.70 3.11 13.21
CA LEU A 37 45.97 3.00 12.48
C LEU A 37 46.81 1.81 12.98
N HIS A 38 46.81 1.52 14.29
CA HIS A 38 47.43 0.32 14.84
C HIS A 38 46.73 -0.97 14.39
N LYS A 39 45.38 -1.01 14.32
CA LYS A 39 44.66 -2.17 13.76
C LYS A 39 45.02 -2.40 12.28
N MET A 40 45.06 -1.32 11.49
CA MET A 40 45.44 -1.36 10.07
C MET A 40 46.91 -1.77 9.88
N LYS A 41 47.82 -1.34 10.76
CA LYS A 41 49.20 -1.83 10.78
C LYS A 41 49.25 -3.32 11.07
N ASN A 42 48.53 -3.83 12.07
CA ASN A 42 48.52 -5.26 12.39
C ASN A 42 48.06 -6.12 11.19
N ILE A 43 47.08 -5.66 10.42
CA ILE A 43 46.65 -6.31 9.17
C ILE A 43 47.77 -6.23 8.12
N THR A 44 48.40 -5.07 7.94
CA THR A 44 49.50 -4.88 6.97
C THR A 44 50.72 -5.75 7.30
N ASP A 45 51.10 -5.82 8.57
CA ASP A 45 52.20 -6.66 9.07
C ASP A 45 51.89 -8.15 8.87
N HIS A 46 50.65 -8.57 9.13
CA HIS A 46 50.24 -9.96 8.90
C HIS A 46 50.16 -10.32 7.41
N ALA A 47 49.83 -9.36 6.54
CA ALA A 47 49.94 -9.55 5.09
C ALA A 47 51.39 -9.78 4.66
N VAL A 48 52.35 -8.99 5.17
CA VAL A 48 53.78 -9.18 4.91
C VAL A 48 54.28 -10.53 5.47
N LEU A 49 53.75 -10.98 6.61
CA LEU A 49 54.03 -12.31 7.16
C LEU A 49 53.47 -13.45 6.28
N LEU A 50 52.28 -13.29 5.68
CA LEU A 50 51.78 -14.28 4.71
C LEU A 50 52.67 -14.31 3.46
N GLU A 51 53.15 -13.15 3.00
CA GLU A 51 54.05 -13.05 1.84
C GLU A 51 55.44 -13.69 2.03
N SER A 52 55.87 -14.01 3.25
CA SER A 52 57.12 -14.76 3.47
C SER A 52 56.97 -16.27 3.25
N TYR A 53 55.74 -16.80 3.14
CA TYR A 53 55.46 -18.21 2.81
C TYR A 53 55.26 -18.46 1.30
N ARG A 54 55.86 -17.63 0.44
CA ARG A 54 55.84 -17.78 -1.02
C ARG A 54 56.80 -18.85 -1.55
N GLU A 55 57.79 -19.26 -0.76
CA GLU A 55 58.79 -20.25 -1.17
C GLU A 55 58.34 -21.67 -0.83
N GLU A 56 58.38 -22.55 -1.83
CA GLU A 56 57.76 -23.90 -1.86
C GLU A 56 58.22 -24.87 -0.75
N GLN A 57 59.23 -24.51 0.04
CA GLN A 57 59.80 -25.34 1.11
C GLN A 57 59.29 -24.96 2.52
N SER A 58 58.41 -23.95 2.64
CA SER A 58 57.90 -23.47 3.94
C SER A 58 56.40 -23.70 4.12
N THR A 59 56.02 -24.75 4.86
CA THR A 59 54.61 -24.98 5.23
C THR A 59 54.14 -23.93 6.24
N MET A 60 53.21 -23.07 5.83
CA MET A 60 52.58 -22.06 6.70
C MET A 60 51.98 -22.71 7.96
N PRO A 61 52.39 -22.29 9.18
CA PRO A 61 51.86 -22.86 10.41
C PRO A 61 50.35 -22.59 10.56
N PRO A 62 49.54 -23.54 11.08
CA PRO A 62 48.09 -23.35 11.24
C PRO A 62 47.72 -22.09 12.02
N ALA A 63 48.48 -21.73 13.05
CA ALA A 63 48.28 -20.51 13.83
C ALA A 63 48.40 -19.20 13.01
N VAL A 64 49.23 -19.17 11.94
CA VAL A 64 49.35 -18.02 11.03
C VAL A 64 48.10 -17.89 10.17
N LEU A 65 47.55 -19.01 9.70
CA LEU A 65 46.30 -19.04 8.94
C LEU A 65 45.09 -18.69 9.83
N THR A 66 44.95 -19.33 11.00
CA THR A 66 43.93 -18.96 12.00
C THR A 66 43.98 -17.47 12.32
N ARG A 67 45.19 -16.91 12.50
CA ARG A 67 45.33 -15.48 12.79
C ARG A 67 44.98 -14.59 11.60
N ALA A 68 45.24 -15.02 10.37
CA ALA A 68 44.77 -14.33 9.17
C ALA A 68 43.24 -14.28 9.13
N LYS A 69 42.55 -15.41 9.32
CA LYS A 69 41.08 -15.48 9.33
C LYS A 69 40.48 -14.62 10.47
N GLN A 70 41.07 -14.65 11.67
CA GLN A 70 40.68 -13.78 12.79
C GLN A 70 40.88 -12.27 12.54
N LEU A 71 41.81 -11.90 11.64
CA LEU A 71 42.05 -10.51 11.21
C LEU A 71 41.18 -10.11 10.01
N GLY A 72 40.31 -10.99 9.51
CA GLY A 72 39.40 -10.71 8.39
C GLY A 72 40.00 -10.96 7.00
N PHE A 73 41.07 -11.74 6.87
CA PHE A 73 41.59 -12.12 5.56
C PHE A 73 40.71 -13.19 4.89
N SER A 74 40.27 -12.94 3.66
CA SER A 74 39.63 -13.97 2.83
C SER A 74 40.66 -14.99 2.32
N ASP A 75 40.20 -16.20 2.00
CA ASP A 75 40.99 -17.28 1.40
C ASP A 75 41.64 -16.82 0.08
N LYS A 76 40.96 -15.93 -0.64
CA LYS A 76 41.45 -15.23 -1.83
C LYS A 76 42.62 -14.28 -1.54
N GLN A 77 42.54 -13.49 -0.47
CA GLN A 77 43.64 -12.60 -0.07
C GLN A 77 44.86 -13.39 0.43
N VAL A 78 44.63 -14.46 1.19
CA VAL A 78 45.71 -15.40 1.59
C VAL A 78 46.33 -16.04 0.36
N ALA A 79 45.53 -16.54 -0.58
CA ALA A 79 46.00 -17.13 -1.84
C ALA A 79 46.88 -16.17 -2.66
N LEU A 80 46.47 -14.90 -2.79
CA LEU A 80 47.27 -13.87 -3.46
C LEU A 80 48.58 -13.54 -2.73
N ALA A 81 48.61 -13.60 -1.40
CA ALA A 81 49.82 -13.40 -0.61
C ALA A 81 50.83 -14.55 -0.83
N VAL A 82 50.38 -15.81 -0.75
CA VAL A 82 51.23 -17.01 -0.84
C VAL A 82 51.39 -17.57 -2.27
N LEU A 83 50.88 -16.87 -3.30
CA LEU A 83 50.90 -17.28 -4.71
C LEU A 83 50.21 -18.64 -5.00
N SER A 84 49.08 -18.89 -4.33
CA SER A 84 48.24 -20.10 -4.50
C SER A 84 46.86 -19.75 -5.08
N THR A 85 45.91 -20.68 -5.03
CA THR A 85 44.51 -20.48 -5.46
C THR A 85 43.55 -20.42 -4.28
N GLU A 86 42.45 -19.68 -4.46
CA GLU A 86 41.36 -19.52 -3.47
C GLU A 86 40.81 -20.89 -2.99
N LEU A 87 40.63 -21.85 -3.91
CA LEU A 87 40.21 -23.21 -3.58
C LEU A 87 41.28 -24.03 -2.82
N ALA A 88 42.57 -23.85 -3.13
CA ALA A 88 43.64 -24.54 -2.41
C ALA A 88 43.77 -24.04 -0.96
N VAL A 89 43.60 -22.73 -0.73
CA VAL A 89 43.55 -22.15 0.62
C VAL A 89 42.28 -22.58 1.35
N ARG A 90 41.10 -22.53 0.72
CA ARG A 90 39.84 -23.04 1.30
C ARG A 90 39.98 -24.50 1.72
N LYS A 91 40.59 -25.34 0.88
CA LYS A 91 40.87 -26.74 1.24
C LYS A 91 41.81 -26.86 2.45
N MET A 92 42.96 -26.19 2.42
CA MET A 92 43.91 -26.17 3.55
C MET A 92 43.22 -25.74 4.86
N ARG A 93 42.38 -24.71 4.79
CA ARG A 93 41.58 -24.19 5.91
C ARG A 93 40.60 -25.25 6.46
N ARG A 94 39.86 -25.95 5.59
CA ARG A 94 38.92 -27.03 5.96
C ARG A 94 39.60 -28.30 6.48
N ASP A 95 40.74 -28.66 5.91
CA ASP A 95 41.55 -29.80 6.34
C ASP A 95 42.14 -29.55 7.75
N LEU A 96 42.57 -28.32 8.04
CA LEU A 96 43.04 -27.86 9.36
C LEU A 96 41.93 -27.53 10.36
N LYS A 97 40.64 -27.67 10.00
CA LYS A 97 39.47 -27.34 10.83
C LYS A 97 39.39 -25.87 11.30
N ILE A 98 39.96 -24.95 10.52
CA ILE A 98 39.89 -23.51 10.77
C ILE A 98 38.59 -22.99 10.11
N LEU A 99 37.44 -23.25 10.73
CA LEU A 99 36.12 -22.87 10.24
C LEU A 99 35.57 -21.64 10.99
N PRO A 100 34.71 -20.82 10.38
CA PRO A 100 33.95 -19.81 11.12
C PRO A 100 32.86 -20.49 11.97
N VAL A 101 32.45 -19.83 13.05
CA VAL A 101 31.24 -20.17 13.80
C VAL A 101 30.15 -19.13 13.57
N VAL A 102 28.89 -19.54 13.73
CA VAL A 102 27.72 -18.67 13.54
C VAL A 102 27.31 -18.09 14.90
N LYS A 103 27.18 -16.77 14.97
CA LYS A 103 26.80 -16.04 16.19
C LYS A 103 25.55 -15.19 16.01
N GLN A 104 24.72 -15.10 17.05
CA GLN A 104 23.51 -14.29 17.09
C GLN A 104 23.82 -12.81 17.42
N ILE A 105 22.94 -11.93 16.96
CA ILE A 105 22.90 -10.50 17.31
C ILE A 105 21.72 -10.29 18.26
N ASP A 106 21.96 -10.60 19.53
CA ASP A 106 20.97 -10.63 20.63
C ASP A 106 20.63 -9.25 21.24
N THR A 107 21.35 -8.20 20.86
CA THR A 107 21.36 -6.83 21.44
C THR A 107 21.88 -6.67 22.88
N VAL A 108 22.17 -7.76 23.60
CA VAL A 108 22.51 -7.79 25.03
C VAL A 108 23.83 -8.51 25.37
N ALA A 109 24.57 -9.01 24.38
CA ALA A 109 25.82 -9.76 24.53
C ALA A 109 25.71 -11.01 25.43
N ALA A 110 24.77 -11.89 25.08
CA ALA A 110 24.42 -13.15 25.73
C ALA A 110 23.94 -13.04 27.19
N GLU A 111 23.53 -11.85 27.65
CA GLU A 111 22.83 -11.68 28.94
C GLU A 111 21.49 -12.43 28.97
N TRP A 112 20.81 -12.50 27.82
CA TRP A 112 19.57 -13.25 27.61
C TRP A 112 19.61 -14.01 26.27
N PRO A 113 18.97 -15.19 26.16
CA PRO A 113 18.91 -15.94 24.90
C PRO A 113 18.05 -15.22 23.87
N ALA A 114 18.59 -15.02 22.66
CA ALA A 114 17.85 -14.41 21.56
C ALA A 114 16.75 -15.33 21.02
N GLN A 115 15.56 -14.78 20.79
CA GLN A 115 14.44 -15.46 20.13
C GLN A 115 14.48 -15.34 18.60
N THR A 116 15.37 -14.50 18.06
CA THR A 116 15.52 -14.22 16.62
C THR A 116 16.82 -14.80 16.06
N ASN A 117 16.79 -15.19 14.79
CA ASN A 117 17.96 -15.68 14.06
C ASN A 117 18.56 -14.55 13.20
N TYR A 118 19.00 -13.47 13.84
CA TYR A 118 19.84 -12.46 13.21
C TYR A 118 21.31 -12.84 13.46
N LEU A 119 22.04 -13.18 12.40
CA LEU A 119 23.27 -13.98 12.45
C LEU A 119 24.45 -13.33 11.72
N TYR A 120 25.66 -13.69 12.13
CA TYR A 120 26.92 -13.40 11.42
C TYR A 120 27.96 -14.50 11.65
N LEU A 121 28.94 -14.59 10.74
CA LEU A 121 30.09 -15.50 10.84
C LEU A 121 31.26 -14.85 11.58
N THR A 122 31.99 -15.65 12.37
CA THR A 122 33.24 -15.20 12.99
C THR A 122 34.25 -16.32 13.21
N TYR A 123 35.53 -16.01 13.00
CA TYR A 123 36.68 -16.85 13.38
C TYR A 123 37.18 -16.58 14.81
N ASN A 124 36.48 -15.73 15.57
CA ASN A 124 36.81 -15.33 16.95
C ASN A 124 35.81 -15.94 17.96
N GLY A 125 35.33 -17.17 17.71
CA GLY A 125 34.45 -17.93 18.59
C GLY A 125 34.76 -19.44 18.57
N SER A 126 34.21 -20.19 19.52
CA SER A 126 34.47 -21.62 19.73
C SER A 126 33.32 -22.56 19.37
N GLU A 127 32.09 -22.03 19.26
CA GLU A 127 30.87 -22.79 19.01
C GLU A 127 29.81 -21.92 18.31
N HIS A 128 28.80 -22.56 17.73
CA HIS A 128 27.66 -21.90 17.09
C HIS A 128 26.53 -21.67 18.10
N ASP A 129 25.80 -20.57 18.00
CA ASP A 129 24.72 -20.25 18.95
C ASP A 129 23.41 -21.01 18.67
N LEU A 130 23.25 -21.59 17.47
CA LEU A 130 22.04 -22.29 17.02
C LEU A 130 22.33 -23.61 16.29
N PRO A 131 21.38 -24.57 16.27
CA PRO A 131 21.54 -25.84 15.58
C PRO A 131 21.15 -25.80 14.09
N PHE A 132 21.85 -26.60 13.29
CA PHE A 132 21.61 -26.82 11.85
C PHE A 132 20.91 -28.19 11.68
N ARG A 133 19.57 -28.21 11.73
CA ARG A 133 18.76 -29.46 11.77
C ARG A 133 17.48 -29.43 10.95
N GLU A 134 17.13 -28.30 10.35
CA GLU A 134 15.87 -28.12 9.62
C GLU A 134 16.19 -27.75 8.17
N PRO A 135 15.44 -28.26 7.18
CA PRO A 135 15.62 -27.84 5.79
C PRO A 135 15.22 -26.37 5.63
N HIS A 136 15.98 -25.65 4.80
CA HIS A 136 15.72 -24.26 4.43
C HIS A 136 16.04 -24.07 2.94
N VAL A 137 15.41 -23.09 2.30
CA VAL A 137 15.82 -22.56 0.99
C VAL A 137 16.65 -21.30 1.23
N MET A 138 17.81 -21.18 0.57
CA MET A 138 18.70 -20.03 0.70
C MET A 138 18.45 -19.03 -0.44
N VAL A 139 18.28 -17.75 -0.10
CA VAL A 139 18.12 -16.64 -1.04
C VAL A 139 19.27 -15.66 -0.84
N ILE A 140 19.95 -15.28 -1.91
CA ILE A 140 21.05 -14.32 -1.86
C ILE A 140 20.58 -12.94 -2.29
N GLY A 141 20.81 -11.92 -1.44
CA GLY A 141 20.40 -10.55 -1.69
C GLY A 141 21.25 -9.80 -2.71
N SER A 142 21.04 -8.49 -2.84
CA SER A 142 21.71 -7.64 -3.83
C SER A 142 23.09 -7.13 -3.42
N GLY A 143 23.41 -7.14 -2.11
CA GLY A 143 24.52 -6.38 -1.57
C GLY A 143 24.25 -4.87 -1.59
N VAL A 144 25.31 -4.08 -1.42
CA VAL A 144 25.21 -2.62 -1.31
C VAL A 144 24.71 -1.94 -2.60
N TYR A 145 23.85 -0.94 -2.42
CA TYR A 145 23.32 -0.13 -3.51
C TYR A 145 24.42 0.66 -4.25
N ARG A 146 24.24 0.79 -5.56
CA ARG A 146 25.14 1.49 -6.49
C ARG A 146 24.39 1.86 -7.77
N ILE A 147 24.97 2.73 -8.59
CA ILE A 147 24.48 2.93 -9.96
C ILE A 147 24.47 1.55 -10.66
N GLY A 148 23.35 1.20 -11.29
CA GLY A 148 23.08 -0.13 -11.86
C GLY A 148 22.40 -1.15 -10.93
N SER A 149 22.32 -0.91 -9.62
CA SER A 149 21.78 -1.87 -8.66
C SER A 149 21.25 -1.17 -7.39
N SER A 150 19.94 -0.95 -7.31
CA SER A 150 19.28 -0.26 -6.20
C SER A 150 18.20 -1.16 -5.55
N VAL A 151 17.17 -0.54 -4.97
CA VAL A 151 16.06 -1.19 -4.23
C VAL A 151 15.20 -2.15 -5.05
N GLU A 152 15.33 -2.16 -6.39
CA GLU A 152 14.53 -3.04 -7.26
C GLU A 152 14.82 -4.52 -6.99
N PHE A 153 16.10 -4.84 -6.76
CA PHE A 153 16.55 -6.20 -6.42
C PHE A 153 16.22 -6.59 -4.97
N ASP A 154 16.12 -5.62 -4.05
CA ASP A 154 15.65 -5.87 -2.69
C ASP A 154 14.17 -6.27 -2.68
N TRP A 155 13.34 -5.57 -3.48
CA TRP A 155 11.93 -5.94 -3.67
C TRP A 155 11.79 -7.36 -4.23
N CYS A 156 12.61 -7.75 -5.21
CA CYS A 156 12.60 -9.11 -5.76
C CYS A 156 13.03 -10.16 -4.73
N ALA A 157 14.08 -9.91 -3.94
CA ALA A 157 14.51 -10.84 -2.91
C ALA A 157 13.49 -10.98 -1.76
N VAL A 158 12.84 -9.88 -1.36
CA VAL A 158 11.73 -9.86 -0.40
C VAL A 158 10.51 -10.63 -0.92
N GLY A 159 10.08 -10.39 -2.16
CA GLY A 159 8.95 -11.10 -2.77
C GLY A 159 9.19 -12.61 -2.85
N CYS A 160 10.40 -13.02 -3.21
CA CYS A 160 10.81 -14.43 -3.24
C CYS A 160 10.68 -15.11 -1.87
N ILE A 161 11.19 -14.47 -0.80
CA ILE A 161 11.08 -14.99 0.57
C ILE A 161 9.62 -15.04 1.05
N GLN A 162 8.81 -14.02 0.72
CA GLN A 162 7.38 -14.02 1.04
C GLN A 162 6.64 -15.17 0.33
N GLU A 163 6.98 -15.49 -0.91
CA GLU A 163 6.37 -16.61 -1.64
C GLU A 163 6.82 -17.97 -1.10
N LEU A 164 8.13 -18.15 -0.84
CA LEU A 164 8.66 -19.36 -0.17
C LEU A 164 7.95 -19.63 1.16
N ARG A 165 7.72 -18.58 1.96
CA ARG A 165 6.99 -18.65 3.23
C ARG A 165 5.51 -19.01 3.04
N LYS A 166 4.84 -18.58 1.96
CA LYS A 166 3.46 -19.02 1.61
C LYS A 166 3.42 -20.50 1.23
N MET A 167 4.42 -20.98 0.48
CA MET A 167 4.59 -22.38 0.09
C MET A 167 5.07 -23.27 1.27
N GLY A 168 5.32 -22.69 2.44
CA GLY A 168 5.69 -23.43 3.66
C GLY A 168 7.18 -23.74 3.84
N PHE A 169 8.05 -23.23 2.95
CA PHE A 169 9.49 -23.37 3.09
C PHE A 169 10.05 -22.40 4.16
N LYS A 170 10.99 -22.89 4.98
CA LYS A 170 11.85 -22.02 5.79
C LYS A 170 12.93 -21.38 4.93
N THR A 171 13.38 -20.19 5.33
CA THR A 171 14.17 -19.29 4.48
C THR A 171 15.45 -18.81 5.14
N ILE A 172 16.56 -18.87 4.43
CA ILE A 172 17.84 -18.23 4.81
C ILE A 172 18.07 -17.06 3.86
N MET A 173 18.22 -15.84 4.38
CA MET A 173 18.72 -14.70 3.61
C MET A 173 20.22 -14.49 3.89
N VAL A 174 21.00 -14.24 2.83
CA VAL A 174 22.39 -13.75 2.93
C VAL A 174 22.52 -12.41 2.22
N ASN A 175 22.67 -11.32 2.99
CA ASN A 175 22.84 -9.96 2.47
C ASN A 175 23.49 -9.05 3.52
N TYR A 176 24.30 -8.07 3.10
CA TYR A 176 25.11 -7.19 3.97
C TYR A 176 24.82 -5.69 3.78
N ASN A 177 23.73 -5.34 3.09
CA ASN A 177 23.31 -3.96 2.93
C ASN A 177 22.47 -3.51 4.14
N PRO A 178 22.85 -2.47 4.91
CA PRO A 178 22.07 -2.02 6.06
C PRO A 178 20.83 -1.17 5.69
N GLU A 179 20.59 -0.93 4.40
CA GLU A 179 19.48 -0.12 3.88
C GLU A 179 18.34 -0.96 3.27
N THR A 180 18.43 -2.29 3.32
CA THR A 180 17.47 -3.22 2.69
C THR A 180 16.39 -3.74 3.63
N VAL A 181 15.21 -4.04 3.08
CA VAL A 181 14.12 -4.75 3.79
C VAL A 181 14.40 -6.25 3.83
N SER A 182 15.14 -6.82 2.87
CA SER A 182 15.63 -8.21 2.97
C SER A 182 16.54 -8.46 4.18
N THR A 183 17.14 -7.42 4.75
CA THR A 183 17.97 -7.47 5.97
C THR A 183 17.20 -7.12 7.25
N ASP A 184 15.87 -7.21 7.21
CA ASP A 184 15.05 -7.32 8.43
C ASP A 184 14.96 -8.80 8.84
N TYR A 185 15.14 -9.12 10.12
CA TYR A 185 15.12 -10.50 10.61
C TYR A 185 13.70 -11.09 10.70
N ASP A 186 12.64 -10.26 10.73
CA ASP A 186 11.25 -10.75 10.70
C ASP A 186 10.85 -11.27 9.30
N MET A 187 11.61 -10.88 8.27
CA MET A 187 11.32 -11.25 6.88
C MET A 187 11.66 -12.70 6.55
N CYS A 188 12.62 -13.33 7.22
CA CYS A 188 13.08 -14.70 6.95
C CYS A 188 13.24 -15.53 8.23
N ASP A 189 13.56 -16.83 8.12
CA ASP A 189 13.74 -17.71 9.28
C ASP A 189 15.16 -17.63 9.86
N ARG A 190 16.14 -17.26 9.02
CA ARG A 190 17.55 -16.98 9.39
C ARG A 190 18.12 -15.88 8.50
N LEU A 191 18.60 -14.78 9.08
CA LEU A 191 19.26 -13.69 8.37
C LEU A 191 20.76 -13.70 8.67
N TYR A 192 21.59 -13.97 7.66
CA TYR A 192 23.04 -13.80 7.73
C TYR A 192 23.45 -12.43 7.18
N PHE A 193 23.93 -11.55 8.06
CA PHE A 193 24.40 -10.22 7.69
C PHE A 193 25.88 -10.26 7.23
N ASP A 194 26.11 -10.89 6.09
CA ASP A 194 27.45 -11.38 5.70
C ASP A 194 27.80 -11.18 4.21
N GLU A 195 29.09 -11.27 3.89
CA GLU A 195 29.58 -10.97 2.53
C GLU A 195 29.00 -11.91 1.47
N ILE A 196 28.47 -11.36 0.38
CA ILE A 196 28.11 -12.16 -0.80
C ILE A 196 29.38 -12.45 -1.62
N SER A 197 30.18 -13.39 -1.12
CA SER A 197 31.35 -13.95 -1.79
C SER A 197 31.27 -15.47 -1.87
N PHE A 198 32.00 -16.07 -2.81
CA PHE A 198 32.05 -17.53 -2.96
C PHE A 198 32.52 -18.22 -1.66
N GLU A 199 33.47 -17.64 -0.92
CA GLU A 199 33.94 -18.20 0.35
C GLU A 199 32.82 -18.26 1.40
N VAL A 200 32.15 -17.13 1.63
CA VAL A 200 31.17 -16.97 2.71
C VAL A 200 29.87 -17.69 2.37
N VAL A 201 29.34 -17.55 1.15
CA VAL A 201 28.12 -18.27 0.73
C VAL A 201 28.35 -19.78 0.77
N MET A 202 29.55 -20.27 0.41
CA MET A 202 29.86 -21.70 0.53
C MET A 202 30.10 -22.15 1.99
N ASP A 203 30.65 -21.30 2.87
CA ASP A 203 30.74 -21.62 4.31
C ASP A 203 29.34 -21.71 4.96
N ILE A 204 28.40 -20.80 4.63
CA ILE A 204 27.02 -20.87 5.13
C ILE A 204 26.31 -22.10 4.53
N TYR A 205 26.44 -22.36 3.22
CA TYR A 205 25.83 -23.52 2.55
C TYR A 205 26.32 -24.86 3.14
N GLU A 206 27.62 -24.99 3.42
CA GLU A 206 28.20 -26.19 4.04
C GLU A 206 27.82 -26.37 5.52
N LEU A 207 27.40 -25.30 6.22
CA LEU A 207 26.95 -25.35 7.61
C LEU A 207 25.44 -25.62 7.73
N GLU A 208 24.62 -24.92 6.96
CA GLU A 208 23.15 -25.02 6.98
C GLU A 208 22.63 -26.25 6.22
N ASN A 209 23.35 -26.72 5.20
CA ASN A 209 22.90 -27.77 4.26
C ASN A 209 21.47 -27.50 3.74
N PRO A 210 21.23 -26.35 3.07
CA PRO A 210 19.91 -25.99 2.55
C PRO A 210 19.49 -26.92 1.41
N GLU A 211 18.20 -26.92 1.08
CA GLU A 211 17.69 -27.66 -0.09
C GLU A 211 18.29 -27.13 -1.40
N GLY A 212 18.60 -25.84 -1.46
CA GLY A 212 19.31 -25.21 -2.56
C GLY A 212 19.41 -23.69 -2.39
N VAL A 213 20.01 -23.04 -3.39
CA VAL A 213 20.30 -21.59 -3.39
C VAL A 213 19.66 -20.90 -4.59
N ILE A 214 18.86 -19.86 -4.34
CA ILE A 214 18.29 -18.96 -5.33
C ILE A 214 19.22 -17.76 -5.51
N LEU A 215 19.80 -17.62 -6.70
CA LEU A 215 20.71 -16.54 -7.08
C LEU A 215 20.03 -15.47 -7.95
N SER A 216 18.96 -15.84 -8.67
CA SER A 216 18.34 -15.05 -9.74
C SER A 216 17.58 -13.78 -9.28
N MET A 217 17.44 -13.55 -7.97
CA MET A 217 16.67 -12.42 -7.41
C MET A 217 17.55 -11.22 -7.01
N GLY A 218 18.81 -11.45 -6.60
CA GLY A 218 19.73 -10.42 -6.09
C GLY A 218 20.51 -9.65 -7.17
N GLY A 219 20.04 -9.63 -8.42
CA GLY A 219 20.73 -8.95 -9.51
C GLY A 219 22.08 -9.59 -9.87
N GLN A 220 23.08 -8.77 -10.20
CA GLN A 220 24.34 -9.28 -10.78
C GLN A 220 25.32 -9.89 -9.78
N LEU A 221 25.28 -9.49 -8.50
CA LEU A 221 26.29 -9.94 -7.52
C LEU A 221 26.22 -11.46 -7.23
N PRO A 222 25.03 -12.08 -7.05
CA PRO A 222 24.91 -13.53 -6.93
C PRO A 222 25.21 -14.29 -8.23
N ASN A 223 24.80 -13.76 -9.40
CA ASN A 223 25.08 -14.39 -10.70
C ASN A 223 26.59 -14.57 -10.93
N ASN A 224 27.39 -13.56 -10.57
CA ASN A 224 28.85 -13.59 -10.71
C ASN A 224 29.54 -14.75 -9.94
N ILE A 225 28.89 -15.35 -8.93
CA ILE A 225 29.41 -16.50 -8.17
C ILE A 225 28.74 -17.84 -8.52
N ALA A 226 27.70 -17.86 -9.37
CA ALA A 226 26.93 -19.06 -9.72
C ALA A 226 27.83 -20.20 -10.24
N MET A 227 28.71 -19.92 -11.19
CA MET A 227 29.65 -20.91 -11.74
C MET A 227 30.73 -21.37 -10.75
N ALA A 228 31.05 -20.58 -9.73
CA ALA A 228 32.00 -20.98 -8.68
C ALA A 228 31.34 -21.96 -7.69
N LEU A 229 30.10 -21.65 -7.29
CA LEU A 229 29.26 -22.50 -6.44
C LEU A 229 28.95 -23.85 -7.14
N HIS A 230 28.53 -23.83 -8.40
CA HIS A 230 28.22 -25.05 -9.16
C HIS A 230 29.43 -26.01 -9.25
N ARG A 231 30.62 -25.47 -9.56
CA ARG A 231 31.87 -26.23 -9.61
C ARG A 231 32.30 -26.84 -8.26
N GLN A 232 31.64 -26.48 -7.16
CA GLN A 232 31.83 -27.07 -5.83
C GLN A 232 30.58 -27.83 -5.34
N GLN A 233 29.68 -28.20 -6.26
CA GLN A 233 28.49 -29.03 -6.03
C GLN A 233 27.44 -28.38 -5.11
N CYS A 234 27.39 -27.05 -5.07
CA CYS A 234 26.25 -26.32 -4.51
C CYS A 234 25.03 -26.44 -5.45
N ARG A 235 23.87 -26.82 -4.90
CA ARG A 235 22.61 -26.92 -5.64
C ARG A 235 21.99 -25.53 -5.82
N VAL A 236 22.32 -24.88 -6.94
CA VAL A 236 21.58 -23.71 -7.43
C VAL A 236 20.20 -24.16 -7.89
N LEU A 237 19.15 -23.39 -7.55
CA LEU A 237 17.76 -23.64 -7.95
C LEU A 237 17.36 -22.73 -9.12
N GLY A 238 16.42 -23.20 -9.95
CA GLY A 238 16.05 -22.55 -11.21
C GLY A 238 17.06 -22.84 -12.33
N THR A 239 17.31 -21.82 -13.16
CA THR A 239 18.10 -21.95 -14.40
C THR A 239 19.56 -22.31 -14.12
N SER A 240 20.11 -23.23 -14.92
CA SER A 240 21.47 -23.73 -14.71
C SER A 240 22.55 -22.61 -14.79
N PRO A 241 23.57 -22.64 -13.92
CA PRO A 241 24.74 -21.77 -14.02
C PRO A 241 25.44 -21.82 -15.39
N GLU A 242 25.43 -22.99 -16.05
CA GLU A 242 25.91 -23.19 -17.42
C GLU A 242 25.12 -22.36 -18.46
N ALA A 243 23.79 -22.24 -18.31
CA ALA A 243 22.96 -21.38 -19.16
C ALA A 243 23.17 -19.89 -18.83
N ILE A 244 23.32 -19.54 -17.55
CA ILE A 244 23.67 -18.17 -17.11
C ILE A 244 25.01 -17.73 -17.75
N ASP A 245 26.07 -18.53 -17.63
CA ASP A 245 27.36 -18.27 -18.30
C ASP A 245 27.24 -18.29 -19.83
N SER A 246 26.26 -18.98 -20.40
CA SER A 246 26.03 -19.00 -21.86
C SER A 246 25.27 -17.79 -22.38
N ALA A 247 24.49 -17.11 -21.54
CA ALA A 247 23.86 -15.83 -21.85
C ALA A 247 24.78 -14.62 -21.57
N GLU A 248 25.45 -14.59 -20.41
CA GLU A 248 26.33 -13.48 -20.04
C GLU A 248 27.64 -13.47 -20.85
N ASN A 249 28.16 -14.63 -21.26
CA ASN A 249 29.35 -14.69 -22.11
C ASN A 249 29.01 -14.33 -23.56
N ARG A 250 29.34 -13.08 -23.95
CA ARG A 250 29.06 -12.52 -25.28
C ARG A 250 29.49 -13.42 -26.45
N PHE A 251 30.54 -14.23 -26.35
CA PHE A 251 30.94 -15.15 -27.44
C PHE A 251 30.07 -16.41 -27.52
N LYS A 252 29.54 -16.89 -26.39
CA LYS A 252 28.56 -17.99 -26.36
C LYS A 252 27.21 -17.48 -26.84
N PHE A 253 26.70 -16.41 -26.24
CA PHE A 253 25.39 -15.84 -26.58
C PHE A 253 25.30 -15.39 -28.04
N SER A 254 26.35 -14.77 -28.59
CA SER A 254 26.40 -14.40 -30.01
C SER A 254 26.27 -15.60 -30.94
N ARG A 255 26.90 -16.74 -30.60
CA ARG A 255 26.76 -18.00 -31.38
C ARG A 255 25.40 -18.66 -31.21
N LEU A 256 24.82 -18.56 -30.01
CA LEU A 256 23.48 -19.07 -29.69
C LEU A 256 22.42 -18.34 -30.53
N LEU A 257 22.47 -17.01 -30.59
CA LEU A 257 21.59 -16.21 -31.44
C LEU A 257 21.76 -16.59 -32.93
N ASP A 258 22.99 -16.75 -33.40
CA ASP A 258 23.26 -17.18 -34.78
C ASP A 258 22.71 -18.59 -35.09
N SER A 259 22.77 -19.55 -34.15
CA SER A 259 22.26 -20.91 -34.37
C SER A 259 20.74 -20.99 -34.39
N ILE A 260 20.03 -20.15 -33.63
CA ILE A 260 18.55 -20.04 -33.67
C ILE A 260 18.05 -18.99 -34.67
N GLY A 261 18.95 -18.41 -35.48
CA GLY A 261 18.60 -17.49 -36.57
C GLY A 261 18.15 -16.08 -36.15
N ILE A 262 18.42 -15.68 -34.90
CA ILE A 262 18.02 -14.38 -34.36
C ILE A 262 19.10 -13.34 -34.63
N SER A 263 18.68 -12.18 -35.14
CA SER A 263 19.61 -11.11 -35.51
C SER A 263 20.16 -10.35 -34.31
N GLN A 264 21.43 -9.95 -34.40
CA GLN A 264 22.16 -9.16 -33.40
C GLN A 264 22.81 -7.91 -34.04
N PRO A 265 23.07 -6.83 -33.29
CA PRO A 265 23.76 -5.65 -33.82
C PRO A 265 25.21 -5.93 -34.24
N LEU A 266 25.61 -5.41 -35.42
CA LEU A 266 27.01 -5.22 -35.74
C LEU A 266 27.58 -4.09 -34.86
N TRP A 267 28.83 -4.23 -34.40
CA TRP A 267 29.45 -3.53 -33.28
C TRP A 267 29.71 -2.00 -33.42
N LYS A 268 28.98 -1.30 -34.29
CA LYS A 268 29.18 0.13 -34.58
C LYS A 268 27.95 0.94 -34.16
N GLU A 269 28.19 2.13 -33.61
CA GLU A 269 27.16 3.01 -33.04
C GLU A 269 25.93 3.15 -33.94
N LEU A 270 24.76 2.84 -33.38
CA LEU A 270 23.47 2.98 -34.03
C LEU A 270 22.78 4.24 -33.52
N SER A 271 22.22 5.03 -34.43
CA SER A 271 21.40 6.20 -34.13
C SER A 271 20.02 6.05 -34.76
N ASP A 272 19.02 6.69 -34.16
CA ASP A 272 17.63 6.65 -34.61
C ASP A 272 17.08 5.20 -34.66
N MET A 273 17.10 4.52 -33.51
CA MET A 273 16.51 3.20 -33.25
C MET A 273 15.66 3.29 -31.97
N GLU A 274 14.63 2.47 -31.87
CA GLU A 274 13.87 2.26 -30.63
C GLU A 274 14.46 1.11 -29.81
N GLU A 275 14.30 1.19 -28.49
CA GLU A 275 14.79 0.20 -27.53
C GLU A 275 13.61 -0.32 -26.71
N ILE A 276 13.61 -1.63 -26.45
CA ILE A 276 12.48 -2.37 -25.88
C ILE A 276 13.05 -3.29 -24.81
N ASP A 277 12.52 -3.19 -23.61
CA ASP A 277 12.86 -4.05 -22.46
C ASP A 277 11.76 -5.11 -22.31
N VAL A 278 12.15 -6.36 -22.10
CA VAL A 278 11.22 -7.49 -22.02
C VAL A 278 11.56 -8.35 -20.82
N ASP A 279 10.67 -8.37 -19.84
CA ASP A 279 10.75 -9.21 -18.65
C ASP A 279 9.90 -10.46 -18.86
N ALA A 280 10.45 -11.63 -18.55
CA ALA A 280 9.78 -12.90 -18.75
C ALA A 280 10.08 -13.91 -17.64
N VAL A 281 9.16 -14.87 -17.48
CA VAL A 281 9.34 -16.03 -16.61
C VAL A 281 9.09 -17.27 -17.46
N ALA A 282 9.96 -18.27 -17.34
CA ALA A 282 9.84 -19.55 -18.05
C ALA A 282 10.03 -20.73 -17.11
N CYS A 283 9.43 -21.86 -17.44
CA CYS A 283 9.63 -23.16 -16.78
C CYS A 283 10.14 -24.16 -17.83
N ASP A 284 11.32 -24.74 -17.62
CA ASP A 284 12.02 -25.67 -18.52
C ASP A 284 12.09 -25.17 -19.98
N GLY A 285 12.30 -23.85 -20.12
CA GLY A 285 12.37 -23.11 -21.38
C GLY A 285 11.01 -22.74 -22.00
N VAL A 286 9.88 -23.20 -21.45
CA VAL A 286 8.53 -22.79 -21.85
C VAL A 286 8.16 -21.49 -21.12
N VAL A 287 7.94 -20.41 -21.86
CA VAL A 287 7.67 -19.08 -21.29
C VAL A 287 6.23 -19.02 -20.75
N VAL A 288 6.08 -18.83 -19.43
CA VAL A 288 4.78 -18.79 -18.73
C VAL A 288 4.21 -17.38 -18.62
N ALA A 289 5.05 -16.34 -18.61
CA ALA A 289 4.61 -14.94 -18.57
C ALA A 289 5.59 -14.02 -19.31
N ILE A 290 5.06 -12.99 -19.97
CA ILE A 290 5.83 -11.93 -20.66
C ILE A 290 5.22 -10.56 -20.36
N ALA A 291 6.06 -9.64 -19.89
CA ALA A 291 5.84 -8.20 -19.87
C ALA A 291 6.76 -7.51 -20.90
N ILE A 292 6.22 -6.60 -21.69
CA ILE A 292 6.97 -5.80 -22.68
C ILE A 292 6.88 -4.34 -22.28
N SER A 293 7.98 -3.60 -22.40
CA SER A 293 8.08 -2.17 -22.14
C SER A 293 8.79 -1.46 -23.30
N GLU A 294 8.28 -0.31 -23.74
CA GLU A 294 8.96 0.56 -24.71
C GLU A 294 9.76 1.66 -23.98
N HIS A 295 10.94 2.01 -24.51
CA HIS A 295 11.70 3.17 -24.04
C HIS A 295 11.16 4.45 -24.71
N VAL A 296 11.05 5.55 -23.95
CA VAL A 296 10.74 6.86 -24.54
C VAL A 296 11.97 7.43 -25.25
N GLU A 297 13.17 7.28 -24.68
CA GLU A 297 14.43 7.70 -25.29
C GLU A 297 14.83 6.76 -26.46
N ASN A 298 15.61 7.27 -27.41
CA ASN A 298 16.19 6.43 -28.47
C ASN A 298 17.39 5.62 -27.94
N ALA A 299 17.64 4.47 -28.56
CA ALA A 299 18.74 3.58 -28.21
C ALA A 299 20.10 4.31 -28.18
N GLY A 300 20.93 3.98 -27.19
CA GLY A 300 22.15 4.75 -26.87
C GLY A 300 21.94 5.86 -25.82
N VAL A 301 20.83 5.77 -25.09
CA VAL A 301 20.75 6.02 -23.64
C VAL A 301 20.76 4.64 -22.96
N HIS A 302 21.49 4.47 -21.86
CA HIS A 302 21.50 3.22 -21.10
C HIS A 302 20.10 2.89 -20.54
N SER A 303 19.63 1.64 -20.65
CA SER A 303 18.27 1.22 -20.25
C SER A 303 17.87 1.66 -18.82
N GLY A 304 18.78 1.51 -17.85
CA GLY A 304 18.58 2.02 -16.48
C GLY A 304 18.46 3.54 -16.30
N ASP A 305 18.78 4.33 -17.33
CA ASP A 305 18.60 5.80 -17.40
C ASP A 305 17.47 6.19 -18.37
N ALA A 306 16.71 5.22 -18.90
CA ALA A 306 15.59 5.44 -19.79
C ALA A 306 14.25 5.48 -19.03
N THR A 307 13.29 6.19 -19.63
CA THR A 307 11.88 6.22 -19.25
C THR A 307 11.17 5.03 -19.90
N LEU A 308 10.55 4.15 -19.11
CA LEU A 308 9.83 2.97 -19.61
C LEU A 308 8.32 3.19 -19.60
N VAL A 309 7.63 2.71 -20.63
CA VAL A 309 6.15 2.69 -20.74
C VAL A 309 5.66 1.25 -20.87
N THR A 310 4.69 0.86 -20.04
CA THR A 310 4.13 -0.51 -19.99
C THR A 310 2.60 -0.46 -19.86
N PRO A 311 1.82 -1.25 -20.63
CA PRO A 311 2.22 -1.94 -21.86
C PRO A 311 2.65 -0.91 -22.95
N PRO A 312 3.39 -1.34 -23.99
CA PRO A 312 3.83 -0.44 -25.05
C PRO A 312 2.64 0.16 -25.81
N GLN A 313 2.82 1.38 -26.36
CA GLN A 313 1.79 2.18 -27.00
C GLN A 313 2.08 2.42 -28.49
N ASP A 314 3.35 2.50 -28.91
CA ASP A 314 3.74 2.73 -30.31
C ASP A 314 4.12 1.44 -31.07
N ILE A 315 4.33 0.31 -30.37
CA ILE A 315 4.75 -0.97 -30.98
C ILE A 315 3.60 -1.62 -31.78
N THR A 316 3.84 -1.95 -33.05
CA THR A 316 2.84 -2.63 -33.89
C THR A 316 2.57 -4.08 -33.42
N PRO A 317 1.35 -4.63 -33.58
CA PRO A 317 1.05 -6.02 -33.24
C PRO A 317 1.94 -7.05 -33.95
N LYS A 318 2.36 -6.76 -35.19
CA LYS A 318 3.28 -7.61 -35.96
C LYS A 318 4.68 -7.65 -35.33
N THR A 319 5.15 -6.52 -34.80
CA THR A 319 6.40 -6.44 -34.04
C THR A 319 6.26 -7.14 -32.70
N LEU A 320 5.12 -6.98 -32.02
CA LEU A 320 4.78 -7.65 -30.76
C LEU A 320 4.87 -9.18 -30.85
N GLU A 321 4.27 -9.81 -31.88
CA GLU A 321 4.38 -11.27 -32.08
C GLU A 321 5.83 -11.72 -32.37
N ARG A 322 6.64 -10.88 -33.03
CA ARG A 322 8.05 -11.20 -33.29
C ARG A 322 8.92 -11.04 -32.04
N ILE A 323 8.59 -10.13 -31.14
CA ILE A 323 9.20 -10.05 -29.80
C ILE A 323 8.90 -11.36 -29.05
N LYS A 324 7.63 -11.80 -28.98
CA LYS A 324 7.28 -13.08 -28.34
C LYS A 324 8.06 -14.26 -28.93
N ALA A 325 8.17 -14.36 -30.25
CA ALA A 325 8.89 -15.45 -30.91
C ALA A 325 10.39 -15.48 -30.52
N ILE A 326 11.04 -14.31 -30.41
CA ILE A 326 12.41 -14.17 -29.93
C ILE A 326 12.54 -14.62 -28.46
N VAL A 327 11.61 -14.18 -27.60
CA VAL A 327 11.60 -14.51 -26.17
C VAL A 327 11.42 -16.01 -25.93
N HIS A 328 10.50 -16.66 -26.65
CA HIS A 328 10.29 -18.11 -26.56
C HIS A 328 11.48 -18.89 -27.08
N ALA A 329 12.06 -18.51 -28.22
CA ALA A 329 13.21 -19.21 -28.78
C ALA A 329 14.45 -19.11 -27.88
N ILE A 330 14.71 -17.95 -27.27
CA ILE A 330 15.83 -17.78 -26.32
C ILE A 330 15.56 -18.50 -25.00
N GLY A 331 14.33 -18.44 -24.46
CA GLY A 331 13.94 -19.18 -23.26
C GLY A 331 14.12 -20.70 -23.45
N GLN A 332 13.70 -21.22 -24.60
CA GLN A 332 13.84 -22.62 -24.97
C GLN A 332 15.31 -23.04 -25.13
N GLU A 333 16.10 -22.29 -25.91
CA GLU A 333 17.51 -22.63 -26.20
C GLU A 333 18.42 -22.53 -24.96
N LEU A 334 18.12 -21.61 -24.03
CA LEU A 334 18.81 -21.51 -22.73
C LEU A 334 18.24 -22.45 -21.66
N GLN A 335 17.12 -23.15 -21.92
CA GLN A 335 16.39 -23.98 -20.93
C GLN A 335 16.14 -23.21 -19.63
N VAL A 336 15.49 -22.04 -19.74
CA VAL A 336 15.24 -21.13 -18.62
C VAL A 336 14.12 -21.67 -17.70
N THR A 337 14.44 -21.80 -16.42
CA THR A 337 13.52 -22.07 -15.32
C THR A 337 13.66 -20.97 -14.28
N GLY A 338 12.64 -20.12 -14.12
CA GLY A 338 12.68 -18.87 -13.36
C GLY A 338 12.67 -17.60 -14.22
N PRO A 339 13.17 -16.46 -13.71
CA PRO A 339 13.06 -15.15 -14.35
C PRO A 339 14.22 -14.87 -15.31
N PHE A 340 13.92 -14.21 -16.42
CA PHE A 340 14.92 -13.65 -17.34
C PHE A 340 14.43 -12.36 -18.00
N ASN A 341 15.37 -11.64 -18.62
CA ASN A 341 15.14 -10.35 -19.24
C ASN A 341 15.91 -10.22 -20.57
N LEU A 342 15.32 -9.54 -21.54
CA LEU A 342 15.82 -9.36 -22.90
C LEU A 342 15.69 -7.90 -23.34
N GLN A 343 16.80 -7.29 -23.75
CA GLN A 343 16.81 -5.96 -24.36
C GLN A 343 16.92 -6.10 -25.89
N LEU A 344 16.02 -5.42 -26.61
CA LEU A 344 15.91 -5.46 -28.06
C LEU A 344 15.99 -4.05 -28.64
N ILE A 345 16.63 -3.90 -29.82
CA ILE A 345 16.41 -2.73 -30.67
C ILE A 345 15.39 -3.02 -31.76
N ALA A 346 14.58 -2.02 -32.09
CA ALA A 346 13.61 -2.03 -33.18
C ALA A 346 13.89 -0.90 -34.19
N LYS A 347 13.82 -1.24 -35.49
CA LYS A 347 13.78 -0.27 -36.60
C LYS A 347 13.25 -0.92 -37.87
N ASP A 348 12.33 -0.25 -38.57
CA ASP A 348 11.79 -0.68 -39.87
C ASP A 348 11.28 -2.15 -39.85
N ASP A 349 10.49 -2.50 -38.83
CA ASP A 349 10.07 -3.86 -38.43
C ASP A 349 11.23 -4.84 -38.10
N GLN A 350 12.51 -4.47 -38.20
CA GLN A 350 13.62 -5.34 -37.82
C GLN A 350 13.90 -5.26 -36.32
N LEU A 351 13.86 -6.42 -35.66
CA LEU A 351 14.27 -6.60 -34.27
C LEU A 351 15.67 -7.19 -34.21
N LYS A 352 16.50 -6.73 -33.26
CA LYS A 352 17.81 -7.33 -32.95
C LYS A 352 18.05 -7.36 -31.45
N VAL A 353 18.62 -8.45 -30.94
CA VAL A 353 18.89 -8.64 -29.51
C VAL A 353 20.18 -7.92 -29.10
N ILE A 354 20.13 -7.13 -28.02
CA ILE A 354 21.29 -6.45 -27.44
C ILE A 354 22.01 -7.40 -26.47
N GLU A 355 21.26 -7.89 -25.48
CA GLU A 355 21.72 -8.75 -24.38
C GLU A 355 20.56 -9.59 -23.82
N CYS A 356 20.90 -10.62 -23.03
CA CYS A 356 19.96 -11.41 -22.24
C CYS A 356 20.50 -11.55 -20.81
N ASN A 357 19.66 -11.22 -19.83
CA ASN A 357 19.95 -11.32 -18.41
C ASN A 357 19.16 -12.49 -17.83
N VAL A 358 19.82 -13.61 -17.50
CA VAL A 358 19.17 -14.82 -16.93
C VAL A 358 19.04 -14.66 -15.41
N ARG A 359 18.18 -13.71 -15.02
CA ARG A 359 17.81 -13.30 -13.66
C ARG A 359 16.68 -12.27 -13.74
N VAL A 360 16.16 -11.81 -12.61
CA VAL A 360 15.29 -10.62 -12.60
C VAL A 360 16.04 -9.39 -13.17
N SER A 361 15.28 -8.50 -13.81
CA SER A 361 15.71 -7.15 -14.14
C SER A 361 15.28 -6.17 -13.04
N ARG A 362 15.62 -4.90 -13.21
CA ARG A 362 15.10 -3.80 -12.38
C ARG A 362 13.67 -3.39 -12.75
N SER A 363 13.15 -3.89 -13.86
CA SER A 363 11.83 -3.56 -14.40
C SER A 363 10.74 -4.46 -13.79
N PHE A 364 11.10 -5.66 -13.31
CA PHE A 364 10.22 -6.62 -12.63
C PHE A 364 9.26 -6.00 -11.59
N PRO A 365 9.70 -5.16 -10.62
CA PRO A 365 8.81 -4.56 -9.62
C PRO A 365 7.84 -3.53 -10.20
N PHE A 366 8.19 -2.91 -11.34
CA PHE A 366 7.38 -1.92 -12.04
C PHE A 366 6.34 -2.62 -12.92
N VAL A 367 6.76 -3.53 -13.80
CA VAL A 367 5.84 -4.24 -14.70
C VAL A 367 4.85 -5.11 -13.93
N SER A 368 5.28 -5.76 -12.83
CA SER A 368 4.39 -6.57 -11.98
C SER A 368 3.23 -5.73 -11.40
N LYS A 369 3.53 -4.51 -10.94
CA LYS A 369 2.53 -3.59 -10.41
C LYS A 369 1.63 -3.04 -11.52
N THR A 370 2.22 -2.60 -12.63
CA THR A 370 1.47 -2.09 -13.79
C THR A 370 0.49 -3.11 -14.37
N LEU A 371 0.87 -4.38 -14.42
CA LEU A 371 0.10 -5.45 -15.06
C LEU A 371 -0.77 -6.23 -14.07
N GLY A 372 -0.64 -6.00 -12.76
CA GLY A 372 -1.44 -6.63 -11.71
C GLY A 372 -1.08 -8.09 -11.41
N VAL A 373 0.13 -8.53 -11.78
CA VAL A 373 0.60 -9.92 -11.66
C VAL A 373 2.00 -9.91 -11.06
N ASP A 374 2.22 -10.64 -9.96
CA ASP A 374 3.52 -10.71 -9.33
C ASP A 374 4.45 -11.70 -10.06
N LEU A 375 5.31 -11.18 -10.94
CA LEU A 375 6.29 -11.99 -11.67
C LEU A 375 7.37 -12.60 -10.76
N VAL A 376 7.60 -12.05 -9.57
CA VAL A 376 8.59 -12.58 -8.62
C VAL A 376 8.00 -13.76 -7.87
N ALA A 377 6.73 -13.69 -7.47
CA ALA A 377 5.99 -14.83 -6.94
C ALA A 377 5.94 -15.98 -7.97
N LEU A 378 5.49 -15.70 -9.20
CA LEU A 378 5.44 -16.68 -10.29
C LEU A 378 6.81 -17.30 -10.58
N ALA A 379 7.87 -16.49 -10.64
CA ALA A 379 9.24 -16.98 -10.81
C ALA A 379 9.72 -17.85 -9.64
N SER A 380 9.29 -17.56 -8.41
CA SER A 380 9.66 -18.33 -7.22
C SER A 380 8.95 -19.68 -7.18
N GLN A 381 7.67 -19.73 -7.52
CA GLN A 381 6.88 -20.96 -7.68
C GLN A 381 7.53 -21.89 -8.72
N VAL A 382 7.87 -21.35 -9.90
CA VAL A 382 8.56 -22.09 -10.97
C VAL A 382 9.95 -22.58 -10.55
N ILE A 383 10.72 -21.77 -9.80
CA ILE A 383 12.05 -22.17 -9.28
C ILE A 383 11.95 -23.34 -8.29
N MET A 384 10.84 -23.46 -7.55
CA MET A 384 10.58 -24.55 -6.62
C MET A 384 9.92 -25.78 -7.28
N GLY A 385 9.44 -25.66 -8.52
CA GLY A 385 8.83 -26.75 -9.28
C GLY A 385 7.31 -26.89 -9.10
N GLU A 386 6.61 -25.83 -8.72
CA GLU A 386 5.14 -25.79 -8.68
C GLU A 386 4.55 -25.72 -10.11
N ASP A 387 3.42 -26.40 -10.33
CA ASP A 387 2.64 -26.32 -11.58
C ASP A 387 1.93 -24.95 -11.66
N VAL A 388 2.39 -24.07 -12.55
CA VAL A 388 1.81 -22.72 -12.75
C VAL A 388 1.05 -22.61 -14.07
N GLU A 389 -0.14 -22.00 -14.02
CA GLU A 389 -0.94 -21.69 -15.21
C GLU A 389 -0.29 -20.56 -16.05
N PRO A 390 -0.03 -20.74 -17.35
CA PRO A 390 0.58 -19.72 -18.19
C PRO A 390 -0.28 -18.45 -18.34
N VAL A 391 0.19 -17.34 -17.77
CA VAL A 391 -0.41 -16.00 -17.92
C VAL A 391 -0.20 -15.43 -19.34
N GLY A 392 0.85 -15.86 -20.03
CA GLY A 392 1.13 -15.49 -21.42
C GLY A 392 1.61 -14.05 -21.58
N LEU A 393 1.23 -13.39 -22.68
CA LEU A 393 1.46 -11.94 -22.82
C LEU A 393 0.41 -11.19 -22.01
N MET A 394 0.87 -10.43 -21.02
CA MET A 394 0.00 -9.56 -20.23
C MET A 394 -0.39 -8.30 -21.03
N THR A 395 -1.56 -8.33 -21.65
CA THR A 395 -2.29 -7.10 -22.01
C THR A 395 -2.75 -6.43 -20.71
N GLY A 396 -2.29 -5.20 -20.46
CA GLY A 396 -2.49 -4.51 -19.18
C GLY A 396 -3.95 -4.30 -18.76
N THR A 397 -4.15 -3.99 -17.48
CA THR A 397 -5.43 -3.91 -16.74
C THR A 397 -6.37 -2.76 -17.16
N GLY A 398 -6.16 -2.19 -18.35
CA GLY A 398 -6.69 -0.86 -18.74
C GLY A 398 -5.84 0.31 -18.21
N ILE A 399 -4.77 0.01 -17.45
CA ILE A 399 -3.83 0.99 -16.89
C ILE A 399 -2.54 0.99 -17.73
N VAL A 400 -1.97 2.18 -17.93
CA VAL A 400 -0.60 2.37 -18.40
C VAL A 400 0.27 2.83 -17.25
N GLY A 401 1.36 2.11 -17.00
CA GLY A 401 2.43 2.52 -16.10
C GLY A 401 3.55 3.23 -16.86
N VAL A 402 4.11 4.28 -16.25
CA VAL A 402 5.32 4.95 -16.73
C VAL A 402 6.33 5.07 -15.60
N LYS A 403 7.57 4.65 -15.87
CA LYS A 403 8.71 4.66 -14.96
C LYS A 403 9.76 5.64 -15.45
N VAL A 404 10.10 6.62 -14.63
CA VAL A 404 11.05 7.71 -14.92
C VAL A 404 12.27 7.60 -14.00
N PRO A 405 13.51 7.76 -14.50
CA PRO A 405 14.73 7.72 -13.70
C PRO A 405 14.91 8.93 -12.75
N GLN A 406 15.41 8.68 -11.54
CA GLN A 406 15.73 9.70 -10.54
C GLN A 406 17.24 9.98 -10.49
N PHE A 407 17.64 11.20 -10.86
CA PHE A 407 19.04 11.61 -10.88
C PHE A 407 19.46 12.43 -9.64
N SER A 408 20.74 12.35 -9.29
CA SER A 408 21.36 13.07 -8.17
C SER A 408 22.42 14.12 -8.61
N PHE A 409 22.29 14.69 -9.82
CA PHE A 409 23.31 15.58 -10.42
C PHE A 409 23.64 16.86 -9.61
N SER A 410 22.76 17.29 -8.72
CA SER A 410 22.99 18.41 -7.78
C SER A 410 23.94 18.07 -6.63
N ARG A 411 24.18 16.78 -6.36
CA ARG A 411 25.20 16.29 -5.41
C ARG A 411 26.55 16.01 -6.08
N LEU A 412 26.61 16.03 -7.41
CA LEU A 412 27.78 15.66 -8.22
C LEU A 412 28.39 16.92 -8.87
N ALA A 413 29.18 17.65 -8.08
CA ALA A 413 29.90 18.82 -8.58
C ALA A 413 30.85 18.44 -9.73
N GLY A 414 30.67 19.06 -10.90
CA GLY A 414 31.46 18.82 -12.13
C GLY A 414 30.79 17.93 -13.19
N ALA A 415 29.87 17.05 -12.81
CA ALA A 415 29.01 16.26 -13.71
C ALA A 415 29.70 15.58 -14.92
N ASP A 416 29.19 15.62 -16.17
CA ASP A 416 28.13 16.45 -16.82
C ASP A 416 26.68 16.22 -16.32
N VAL A 417 25.68 16.61 -17.10
CA VAL A 417 24.26 16.22 -17.05
C VAL A 417 23.88 15.78 -18.46
N VAL A 418 24.38 14.61 -18.89
CA VAL A 418 24.16 14.06 -20.24
C VAL A 418 23.98 12.56 -20.12
N LEU A 419 22.93 12.03 -20.75
CA LEU A 419 22.70 10.59 -20.84
C LEU A 419 23.56 9.97 -21.96
N GLY A 420 24.10 8.79 -21.68
CA GLY A 420 24.96 8.03 -22.59
C GLY A 420 24.80 6.52 -22.39
N VAL A 421 25.80 5.75 -22.81
CA VAL A 421 25.83 4.28 -22.64
C VAL A 421 26.34 3.84 -21.26
N GLU A 422 26.79 4.77 -20.42
CA GLU A 422 27.05 4.55 -19.00
C GLU A 422 25.87 5.12 -18.22
N MET A 423 25.35 4.36 -17.25
CA MET A 423 24.24 4.77 -16.38
C MET A 423 24.67 5.86 -15.40
N THR A 424 23.77 6.78 -15.06
CA THR A 424 24.01 7.93 -14.17
C THR A 424 22.92 8.19 -13.14
N SER A 425 21.73 7.60 -13.28
CA SER A 425 20.65 7.71 -12.31
C SER A 425 20.91 6.92 -11.03
N THR A 426 20.16 7.25 -9.98
CA THR A 426 20.36 6.77 -8.60
C THR A 426 19.14 6.05 -8.01
N GLY A 427 18.04 6.00 -8.77
CA GLY A 427 16.77 5.41 -8.38
C GLY A 427 15.73 5.69 -9.46
N GLU A 428 14.45 5.49 -9.15
CA GLU A 428 13.35 5.56 -10.12
C GLU A 428 12.03 5.97 -9.46
N VAL A 429 11.10 6.42 -10.29
CA VAL A 429 9.73 6.78 -9.91
C VAL A 429 8.77 6.18 -10.93
N ALA A 430 7.86 5.32 -10.47
CA ALA A 430 6.78 4.78 -11.29
C ALA A 430 5.42 5.39 -10.90
N CYS A 431 4.61 5.74 -11.90
CA CYS A 431 3.23 6.20 -11.73
C CYS A 431 2.30 5.60 -12.79
N PHE A 432 1.00 5.71 -12.57
CA PHE A 432 -0.05 5.07 -13.36
C PHE A 432 -1.03 6.08 -13.97
N GLY A 433 -1.73 5.69 -15.02
CA GLY A 433 -2.75 6.51 -15.68
C GLY A 433 -3.59 5.69 -16.65
N GLU A 434 -4.65 6.27 -17.18
CA GLU A 434 -5.43 5.67 -18.28
C GLU A 434 -4.65 5.69 -19.61
N ASN A 435 -3.57 6.46 -19.68
CA ASN A 435 -2.69 6.60 -20.83
C ASN A 435 -1.28 7.04 -20.38
N ARG A 436 -0.29 6.90 -21.28
CA ARG A 436 1.11 7.27 -20.98
C ARG A 436 1.31 8.74 -20.64
N CYS A 437 0.49 9.65 -21.15
CA CYS A 437 0.61 11.09 -20.90
C CYS A 437 0.24 11.46 -19.46
N GLU A 438 -0.86 10.89 -18.95
CA GLU A 438 -1.25 11.03 -17.53
C GLU A 438 -0.20 10.43 -16.60
N ALA A 439 0.22 9.19 -16.87
CA ALA A 439 1.22 8.47 -16.07
C ALA A 439 2.58 9.18 -16.05
N TYR A 440 3.06 9.67 -17.20
CA TYR A 440 4.33 10.38 -17.32
C TYR A 440 4.34 11.71 -16.56
N LEU A 441 3.26 12.51 -16.62
CA LEU A 441 3.18 13.75 -15.82
C LEU A 441 3.18 13.48 -14.32
N LYS A 442 2.47 12.44 -13.86
CA LYS A 442 2.51 12.03 -12.44
C LYS A 442 3.90 11.56 -12.03
N ALA A 443 4.58 10.74 -12.86
CA ALA A 443 5.94 10.28 -12.61
C ALA A 443 6.93 11.47 -12.55
N MET A 444 6.89 12.37 -13.53
CA MET A 444 7.72 13.58 -13.56
C MET A 444 7.51 14.43 -12.30
N LEU A 445 6.26 14.76 -11.93
CA LEU A 445 5.96 15.50 -10.70
C LEU A 445 6.51 14.79 -9.45
N SER A 446 6.38 13.47 -9.37
CA SER A 446 6.88 12.65 -8.26
C SER A 446 8.42 12.58 -8.18
N THR A 447 9.17 12.86 -9.25
CA THR A 447 10.65 13.06 -9.16
C THR A 447 11.04 14.38 -8.49
N GLY A 448 10.06 15.26 -8.21
CA GLY A 448 10.27 16.65 -7.77
C GLY A 448 10.33 17.66 -8.94
N PHE A 449 10.08 17.23 -10.18
CA PHE A 449 10.02 18.13 -11.34
C PHE A 449 8.87 19.14 -11.17
N LYS A 450 9.12 20.42 -11.48
CA LYS A 450 8.11 21.48 -11.40
C LYS A 450 7.63 21.81 -12.81
N ILE A 451 6.32 21.71 -13.04
CA ILE A 451 5.72 22.14 -14.32
C ILE A 451 5.86 23.67 -14.43
N PRO A 452 6.42 24.21 -15.54
CA PRO A 452 6.57 25.65 -15.73
C PRO A 452 5.20 26.33 -15.89
N LYS A 453 5.14 27.62 -15.57
CA LYS A 453 3.92 28.45 -15.61
C LYS A 453 3.97 29.56 -16.68
N LYS A 454 5.17 29.99 -17.07
CA LYS A 454 5.41 31.16 -17.93
C LYS A 454 6.64 30.99 -18.82
N ASN A 455 7.85 30.88 -18.27
CA ASN A 455 9.08 31.16 -19.02
C ASN A 455 9.90 29.88 -19.26
N ILE A 456 10.14 29.54 -20.53
CA ILE A 456 10.90 28.34 -20.94
C ILE A 456 12.09 28.75 -21.81
N LEU A 457 13.29 28.22 -21.49
CA LEU A 457 14.50 28.41 -22.30
C LEU A 457 14.71 27.21 -23.24
N LEU A 458 14.87 27.48 -24.54
CA LEU A 458 15.19 26.50 -25.58
C LEU A 458 16.64 26.65 -26.04
N THR A 459 17.42 25.57 -25.93
CA THR A 459 18.83 25.54 -26.33
C THR A 459 19.11 24.29 -27.14
N ILE A 460 18.88 24.37 -28.46
CA ILE A 460 18.90 23.21 -29.37
C ILE A 460 20.05 23.38 -30.37
N GLY A 461 20.96 22.42 -30.40
CA GLY A 461 22.15 22.47 -31.24
C GLY A 461 21.86 22.19 -32.72
N SER A 462 21.47 20.95 -33.03
CA SER A 462 21.37 20.47 -34.42
C SER A 462 20.16 21.03 -35.17
N TYR A 463 20.30 21.20 -36.48
CA TYR A 463 19.18 21.59 -37.36
C TYR A 463 18.08 20.52 -37.39
N LYS A 464 18.45 19.23 -37.41
CA LYS A 464 17.50 18.09 -37.34
C LYS A 464 16.55 18.24 -36.15
N ASN A 465 17.09 18.44 -34.94
CA ASN A 465 16.28 18.51 -33.72
C ASN A 465 15.39 19.76 -33.69
N LYS A 466 15.80 20.89 -34.28
CA LYS A 466 14.97 22.10 -34.41
C LYS A 466 13.79 21.89 -35.36
N SER A 467 14.04 21.28 -36.51
CA SER A 467 12.99 20.94 -37.49
C SER A 467 12.02 19.90 -36.90
N GLU A 468 12.54 18.88 -36.23
CA GLU A 468 11.76 17.80 -35.63
C GLU A 468 10.90 18.25 -34.43
N LEU A 469 11.34 19.25 -33.66
CA LEU A 469 10.56 19.85 -32.57
C LEU A 469 9.68 21.03 -32.98
N LEU A 470 9.66 21.44 -34.26
CA LEU A 470 8.87 22.59 -34.72
C LEU A 470 7.37 22.49 -34.35
N PRO A 471 6.69 21.32 -34.45
CA PRO A 471 5.31 21.18 -33.97
C PRO A 471 5.21 21.33 -32.45
N THR A 472 6.13 20.70 -31.71
CA THR A 472 6.18 20.69 -30.25
C THR A 472 6.39 22.10 -29.67
N VAL A 473 7.28 22.89 -30.25
CA VAL A 473 7.53 24.28 -29.81
C VAL A 473 6.34 25.19 -30.13
N ARG A 474 5.63 24.95 -31.25
CA ARG A 474 4.36 25.64 -31.53
C ARG A 474 3.25 25.26 -30.54
N THR A 475 3.21 24.02 -30.05
CA THR A 475 2.29 23.63 -28.96
C THR A 475 2.61 24.40 -27.66
N LEU A 476 3.89 24.58 -27.31
CA LEU A 476 4.26 25.41 -26.15
C LEU A 476 3.82 26.89 -26.31
N GLU A 477 3.97 27.47 -27.50
CA GLU A 477 3.47 28.82 -27.79
C GLU A 477 1.94 28.89 -27.65
N ASN A 478 1.21 27.92 -28.22
CA ASN A 478 -0.25 27.83 -28.14
C ASN A 478 -0.77 27.63 -26.69
N LEU A 479 0.01 26.97 -25.83
CA LEU A 479 -0.26 26.84 -24.38
C LEU A 479 0.02 28.15 -23.60
N GLY A 480 0.48 29.21 -24.26
CA GLY A 480 0.70 30.54 -23.67
C GLY A 480 2.07 30.75 -23.04
N TYR A 481 3.02 29.82 -23.23
CA TYR A 481 4.37 29.96 -22.69
C TYR A 481 5.18 31.05 -23.40
N LYS A 482 5.94 31.82 -22.62
CA LYS A 482 6.96 32.74 -23.13
C LYS A 482 8.22 31.97 -23.43
N LEU A 483 8.49 31.81 -24.73
CA LEU A 483 9.66 31.12 -25.24
C LEU A 483 10.86 32.05 -25.31
N TYR A 484 11.95 31.63 -24.68
CA TYR A 484 13.28 32.23 -24.78
C TYR A 484 14.20 31.22 -25.46
N ALA A 485 15.19 31.65 -26.23
CA ALA A 485 16.16 30.72 -26.81
C ALA A 485 17.52 31.37 -27.07
N SER A 486 18.56 30.54 -27.12
CA SER A 486 19.86 30.96 -27.64
C SER A 486 19.73 31.48 -29.08
N LEU A 487 20.43 32.56 -29.43
CA LEU A 487 20.45 33.22 -30.76
C LEU A 487 20.04 32.30 -31.94
N GLY A 488 20.94 31.41 -32.40
CA GLY A 488 20.68 30.50 -33.54
C GLY A 488 19.60 29.43 -33.35
N THR A 489 18.92 29.38 -32.19
CA THR A 489 17.68 28.62 -31.96
C THR A 489 16.46 29.56 -32.06
N ALA A 490 16.56 30.79 -31.56
CA ALA A 490 15.55 31.83 -31.70
C ALA A 490 15.35 32.21 -33.19
N ASP A 491 16.44 32.40 -33.92
CA ASP A 491 16.44 32.76 -35.35
C ASP A 491 15.58 31.76 -36.15
N PHE A 492 15.91 30.48 -36.06
CA PHE A 492 15.21 29.38 -36.74
C PHE A 492 13.71 29.36 -36.43
N TYR A 493 13.31 29.45 -35.15
CA TYR A 493 11.88 29.39 -34.81
C TYR A 493 11.14 30.69 -35.21
N THR A 494 11.82 31.83 -35.22
CA THR A 494 11.26 33.10 -35.69
C THR A 494 11.03 33.08 -37.20
N GLU A 495 11.96 32.53 -37.99
CA GLU A 495 11.77 32.27 -39.43
C GLU A 495 10.56 31.36 -39.72
N HIS A 496 10.28 30.41 -38.83
CA HIS A 496 9.12 29.51 -38.91
C HIS A 496 7.86 30.06 -38.21
N GLY A 497 7.85 31.36 -37.89
CA GLY A 497 6.67 32.10 -37.42
C GLY A 497 6.27 31.87 -35.95
N ILE A 498 7.18 31.37 -35.11
CA ILE A 498 6.99 31.19 -33.66
C ILE A 498 7.64 32.35 -32.92
N LYS A 499 6.93 32.94 -31.94
CA LYS A 499 7.40 34.08 -31.15
C LYS A 499 8.38 33.66 -30.05
N VAL A 500 9.67 33.70 -30.37
CA VAL A 500 10.77 33.38 -29.43
C VAL A 500 11.62 34.63 -29.15
N MET A 501 12.00 34.84 -27.89
CA MET A 501 12.94 35.89 -27.49
C MET A 501 14.39 35.36 -27.55
N ALA A 502 15.23 35.98 -28.35
CA ALA A 502 16.65 35.67 -28.40
C ALA A 502 17.37 36.11 -27.12
N VAL A 503 18.30 35.27 -26.64
CA VAL A 503 19.16 35.50 -25.47
C VAL A 503 20.59 35.09 -25.81
N ASP A 504 21.58 35.85 -25.36
CA ASP A 504 23.01 35.52 -25.56
C ASP A 504 23.60 34.75 -24.36
N TRP A 505 24.74 34.11 -24.59
CA TRP A 505 25.37 33.15 -23.68
C TRP A 505 26.35 33.76 -22.69
N HIS A 506 26.84 35.00 -22.91
CA HIS A 506 28.05 35.61 -22.31
C HIS A 506 28.75 34.78 -21.20
N PHE A 507 29.75 34.00 -21.64
CA PHE A 507 30.47 33.01 -20.84
C PHE A 507 32.01 33.19 -20.89
N GLU A 508 32.47 34.34 -21.37
CA GLU A 508 33.87 34.70 -21.60
C GLU A 508 34.18 35.97 -20.80
N GLU A 509 35.37 36.04 -20.19
CA GLU A 509 35.91 37.29 -19.66
C GLU A 509 36.26 38.22 -20.84
N ALA A 510 36.04 39.52 -20.69
CA ALA A 510 36.22 40.46 -21.79
C ALA A 510 37.70 40.76 -22.05
N ASP A 511 38.28 40.14 -23.09
CA ASP A 511 39.56 40.55 -23.66
C ASP A 511 39.47 42.03 -24.09
N GLY A 512 40.32 42.87 -23.49
CA GLY A 512 40.10 44.31 -23.38
C GLY A 512 40.30 45.12 -24.66
N SER A 513 39.33 45.12 -25.57
CA SER A 513 39.22 46.11 -26.64
C SER A 513 37.76 46.36 -27.07
N GLU A 514 37.49 47.57 -27.60
CA GLU A 514 36.19 48.02 -28.14
C GLU A 514 34.99 48.06 -27.18
N ALA A 515 35.10 48.85 -26.11
CA ALA A 515 33.94 49.31 -25.33
C ALA A 515 33.07 50.32 -26.14
N GLY A 516 32.26 49.81 -27.08
CA GLY A 516 31.46 50.60 -28.02
C GLY A 516 29.96 50.24 -28.01
N ALA A 517 29.17 50.98 -27.23
CA ALA A 517 27.71 51.15 -27.37
C ALA A 517 26.88 49.93 -27.83
N ARG A 518 26.75 48.92 -26.97
CA ARG A 518 25.59 48.03 -26.97
C ARG A 518 24.86 48.17 -25.64
N GLU A 519 23.53 48.25 -25.68
CA GLU A 519 22.70 48.15 -24.47
C GLU A 519 22.90 46.77 -23.82
N THR A 520 22.82 46.70 -22.49
CA THR A 520 23.16 45.51 -21.70
C THR A 520 22.10 44.41 -21.85
N GLN A 521 22.19 43.68 -22.96
CA GLN A 521 21.44 42.44 -23.17
C GLN A 521 21.83 41.40 -22.10
N ARG A 522 20.83 41.02 -21.29
CA ARG A 522 20.97 40.02 -20.23
C ARG A 522 21.28 38.65 -20.82
N SER A 523 22.20 37.94 -20.18
CA SER A 523 22.65 36.61 -20.61
C SER A 523 21.77 35.49 -20.06
N ILE A 524 21.94 34.28 -20.61
CA ILE A 524 21.37 33.04 -20.07
C ILE A 524 21.79 32.81 -18.60
N LEU A 525 23.00 33.22 -18.21
CA LEU A 525 23.49 33.12 -16.82
C LEU A 525 22.69 34.02 -15.89
N ASP A 526 22.49 35.29 -16.25
CA ASP A 526 21.76 36.26 -15.43
C ASP A 526 20.31 35.80 -15.18
N TYR A 527 19.64 35.35 -16.25
CA TYR A 527 18.25 34.86 -16.16
C TYR A 527 18.12 33.53 -15.39
N LEU A 528 19.14 32.66 -15.37
CA LEU A 528 19.14 31.49 -14.50
C LEU A 528 19.36 31.87 -13.03
N ALA A 529 20.30 32.78 -12.75
CA ALA A 529 20.57 33.25 -11.39
C ALA A 529 19.37 34.00 -10.77
N GLU A 530 18.65 34.80 -11.56
CA GLU A 530 17.40 35.46 -11.15
C GLU A 530 16.19 34.50 -11.06
N ASN A 531 16.35 33.20 -11.36
CA ASN A 531 15.24 32.22 -11.47
C ASN A 531 14.13 32.66 -12.47
N HIS A 532 14.51 33.41 -13.52
CA HIS A 532 13.56 33.91 -14.53
C HIS A 532 13.11 32.82 -15.50
N PHE A 533 13.91 31.76 -15.72
CA PHE A 533 13.47 30.57 -16.44
C PHE A 533 12.90 29.53 -15.46
N GLU A 534 11.69 29.05 -15.73
CA GLU A 534 11.01 28.04 -14.91
C GLU A 534 11.22 26.61 -15.46
N MET A 535 11.75 26.47 -16.68
CA MET A 535 12.22 25.22 -17.27
C MET A 535 13.26 25.50 -18.38
N VAL A 536 14.22 24.59 -18.55
CA VAL A 536 15.21 24.57 -19.64
C VAL A 536 15.04 23.29 -20.48
N ILE A 537 15.04 23.43 -21.80
CA ILE A 537 15.20 22.32 -22.75
C ILE A 537 16.58 22.49 -23.43
N ASN A 538 17.49 21.52 -23.22
CA ASN A 538 18.86 21.57 -23.73
C ASN A 538 19.21 20.33 -24.56
N LEU A 539 19.06 20.43 -25.88
CA LEU A 539 19.40 19.35 -26.81
C LEU A 539 20.76 19.64 -27.46
N SER A 540 21.83 19.17 -26.82
CA SER A 540 23.20 19.38 -27.30
C SER A 540 23.56 18.48 -28.49
N MET A 541 24.54 18.91 -29.29
CA MET A 541 25.09 18.11 -30.38
C MET A 541 26.01 17.03 -29.81
N ARG A 542 25.67 15.75 -30.00
CA ARG A 542 26.64 14.64 -29.88
C ARG A 542 27.62 14.76 -31.06
N ASN A 543 28.84 15.22 -30.81
CA ASN A 543 29.89 15.23 -31.84
C ASN A 543 30.32 13.79 -32.15
N SER A 544 30.23 13.39 -33.42
CA SER A 544 30.54 12.03 -33.87
C SER A 544 32.04 11.73 -33.74
N GLY A 545 32.42 11.05 -32.65
CA GLY A 545 33.78 10.56 -32.40
C GLY A 545 34.66 11.51 -31.58
N GLY A 546 34.83 11.20 -30.28
CA GLY A 546 35.78 11.87 -29.40
C GLY A 546 35.91 11.19 -28.04
N ARG A 547 37.11 10.75 -27.66
CA ARG A 547 37.37 10.15 -26.34
C ARG A 547 37.57 11.24 -25.27
N ARG A 548 37.01 11.00 -24.07
CA ARG A 548 37.04 11.83 -22.84
C ARG A 548 36.26 13.15 -22.89
N LEU A 549 35.35 13.30 -21.92
CA LEU A 549 34.56 14.50 -21.65
C LEU A 549 35.35 15.65 -20.97
N SER A 550 36.62 15.43 -20.61
CA SER A 550 37.36 16.27 -19.65
C SER A 550 38.10 17.48 -20.24
N SER A 551 37.83 17.89 -21.49
CA SER A 551 38.65 18.88 -22.20
C SER A 551 37.89 19.98 -22.98
N PHE A 552 36.55 19.93 -23.10
CA PHE A 552 35.76 20.98 -23.76
C PHE A 552 34.48 21.34 -22.99
N VAL A 553 34.57 22.41 -22.21
CA VAL A 553 33.43 22.99 -21.48
C VAL A 553 32.53 23.76 -22.45
N THR A 554 31.59 23.05 -23.09
CA THR A 554 30.67 23.65 -24.08
C THR A 554 29.69 24.65 -23.45
N LYS A 555 29.17 25.60 -24.24
CA LYS A 555 28.13 26.54 -23.78
C LYS A 555 26.84 25.80 -23.35
N GLY A 556 26.54 24.67 -24.00
CA GLY A 556 25.47 23.74 -23.60
C GLY A 556 25.70 23.07 -22.24
N TYR A 557 26.90 22.55 -21.98
CA TYR A 557 27.31 22.01 -20.66
C TYR A 557 27.04 23.04 -19.55
N ARG A 558 27.49 24.29 -19.74
CA ARG A 558 27.34 25.33 -18.72
C ARG A 558 25.88 25.60 -18.40
N THR A 559 25.02 25.68 -19.41
CA THR A 559 23.57 25.90 -19.21
C THR A 559 22.89 24.75 -18.49
N ARG A 560 23.21 23.48 -18.79
CA ARG A 560 22.68 22.33 -18.03
C ARG A 560 23.13 22.32 -16.58
N ARG A 561 24.42 22.59 -16.35
CA ARG A 561 25.02 22.66 -15.02
C ARG A 561 24.33 23.73 -14.18
N LEU A 562 24.26 24.97 -14.69
CA LEU A 562 23.60 26.09 -14.03
C LEU A 562 22.10 25.83 -13.79
N ALA A 563 21.38 25.18 -14.72
CA ALA A 563 19.98 24.80 -14.50
C ALA A 563 19.83 23.86 -13.29
N VAL A 564 20.67 22.82 -13.17
CA VAL A 564 20.66 21.91 -12.01
C VAL A 564 21.10 22.63 -10.73
N ASP A 565 22.15 23.45 -10.79
CA ASP A 565 22.70 24.13 -9.62
C ASP A 565 21.72 25.18 -9.06
N TYR A 566 20.95 25.88 -9.92
CA TYR A 566 19.84 26.75 -9.51
C TYR A 566 18.50 26.02 -9.32
N SER A 567 18.46 24.69 -9.39
CA SER A 567 17.25 23.86 -9.23
C SER A 567 16.10 24.19 -10.21
N VAL A 568 16.45 24.63 -11.43
CA VAL A 568 15.53 24.84 -12.55
C VAL A 568 15.29 23.51 -13.28
N PRO A 569 14.03 23.07 -13.47
CA PRO A 569 13.68 21.87 -14.23
C PRO A 569 14.35 21.82 -15.61
N LEU A 570 14.92 20.66 -15.96
CA LEU A 570 15.76 20.48 -17.15
C LEU A 570 15.35 19.22 -17.92
N ILE A 571 15.13 19.34 -19.23
CA ILE A 571 14.92 18.22 -20.16
C ILE A 571 16.03 18.21 -21.21
N ILE A 572 16.62 17.04 -21.47
CA ILE A 572 17.81 16.86 -22.34
C ILE A 572 17.64 15.86 -23.48
N ASP A 573 16.48 15.17 -23.58
CA ASP A 573 16.14 14.30 -24.71
C ASP A 573 14.97 14.86 -25.54
N ILE A 574 14.96 14.53 -26.84
CA ILE A 574 13.98 15.00 -27.83
C ILE A 574 12.62 14.29 -27.75
N LYS A 575 12.58 12.96 -27.52
CA LYS A 575 11.32 12.21 -27.37
C LYS A 575 10.69 12.52 -26.01
N CYS A 576 11.48 12.63 -24.94
CA CYS A 576 10.98 13.08 -23.63
C CYS A 576 10.48 14.54 -23.65
N THR A 577 11.10 15.42 -24.46
CA THR A 577 10.54 16.77 -24.73
C THR A 577 9.18 16.71 -25.44
N LYS A 578 9.03 15.83 -26.44
CA LYS A 578 7.75 15.63 -27.15
C LYS A 578 6.66 15.13 -26.20
N LEU A 579 6.91 14.04 -25.47
CA LEU A 579 5.96 13.43 -24.54
C LEU A 579 5.53 14.40 -23.42
N PHE A 580 6.45 15.20 -22.89
CA PHE A 580 6.13 16.21 -21.88
C PHE A 580 5.14 17.27 -22.39
N VAL A 581 5.38 17.80 -23.59
CA VAL A 581 4.53 18.86 -24.16
C VAL A 581 3.20 18.30 -24.68
N GLU A 582 3.19 17.09 -25.22
CA GLU A 582 1.97 16.37 -25.56
C GLU A 582 1.10 16.16 -24.31
N ALA A 583 1.69 15.68 -23.22
CA ALA A 583 0.98 15.43 -21.98
C ALA A 583 0.46 16.72 -21.33
N LEU A 584 1.23 17.82 -21.33
CA LEU A 584 0.73 19.13 -20.91
C LEU A 584 -0.45 19.61 -21.79
N GLY A 585 -0.45 19.30 -23.08
CA GLY A 585 -1.54 19.63 -24.00
C GLY A 585 -2.82 18.81 -23.79
N GLN A 586 -2.70 17.54 -23.35
CA GLN A 586 -3.83 16.64 -23.13
C GLN A 586 -4.40 16.69 -21.71
N ILE A 587 -3.53 16.76 -20.69
CA ILE A 587 -3.89 16.61 -19.27
C ILE A 587 -3.82 17.95 -18.51
N GLY A 588 -3.02 18.91 -18.99
CA GLY A 588 -2.77 20.17 -18.30
C GLY A 588 -1.76 20.08 -17.16
N ALA A 589 -1.59 21.18 -16.44
CA ALA A 589 -0.53 21.34 -15.42
C ALA A 589 -0.81 20.69 -14.05
N ALA A 590 -1.92 19.95 -13.91
CA ALA A 590 -2.34 19.32 -12.66
C ALA A 590 -3.11 18.02 -12.97
N PRO A 591 -2.41 16.87 -13.16
CA PRO A 591 -3.09 15.60 -13.41
C PRO A 591 -3.98 15.21 -12.22
N PRO A 592 -5.21 14.72 -12.46
CA PRO A 592 -6.12 14.31 -11.40
C PRO A 592 -5.63 13.04 -10.69
N LEU A 593 -5.91 12.92 -9.39
CA LEU A 593 -5.69 11.70 -8.62
C LEU A 593 -6.91 10.79 -8.76
N LYS A 594 -6.73 9.62 -9.37
CA LYS A 594 -7.77 8.61 -9.62
C LYS A 594 -7.52 7.41 -8.73
N MET A 595 -8.24 7.27 -7.63
CA MET A 595 -7.97 6.23 -6.62
C MET A 595 -7.97 4.79 -7.15
N HIS A 596 -8.69 4.50 -8.25
CA HIS A 596 -8.73 3.18 -8.88
C HIS A 596 -7.58 2.91 -9.88
N VAL A 597 -6.68 3.87 -10.07
CA VAL A 597 -5.48 3.76 -10.93
C VAL A 597 -4.21 4.09 -10.13
N ASP A 598 -4.24 5.17 -9.36
CA ASP A 598 -3.08 5.69 -8.62
C ASP A 598 -2.85 5.02 -7.26
N CYS A 599 -3.81 4.23 -6.76
CA CYS A 599 -3.69 3.52 -5.49
C CYS A 599 -3.82 2.01 -5.70
N MET A 600 -2.70 1.31 -5.58
CA MET A 600 -2.70 -0.15 -5.43
C MET A 600 -2.72 -0.52 -3.95
N THR A 601 -3.67 -1.34 -3.56
CA THR A 601 -3.85 -1.89 -2.21
C THR A 601 -4.12 -3.38 -2.31
N SER A 602 -3.70 -4.16 -1.33
CA SER A 602 -4.02 -5.59 -1.23
C SER A 602 -5.49 -5.87 -0.87
N GLN A 603 -6.26 -4.84 -0.51
CA GLN A 603 -7.68 -4.91 -0.19
C GLN A 603 -8.51 -4.29 -1.31
N LYS A 604 -9.48 -5.04 -1.86
CA LYS A 604 -10.39 -4.53 -2.91
C LYS A 604 -11.47 -3.66 -2.29
N LEU A 605 -11.10 -2.42 -1.97
CA LEU A 605 -12.00 -1.40 -1.44
C LEU A 605 -12.97 -0.94 -2.54
N ILE A 606 -14.28 -1.02 -2.29
CA ILE A 606 -15.30 -0.36 -3.10
C ILE A 606 -16.07 0.66 -2.26
N ARG A 607 -16.71 1.61 -2.94
CA ARG A 607 -17.58 2.62 -2.32
C ARG A 607 -19.04 2.38 -2.71
N LEU A 608 -19.90 2.23 -1.71
CA LEU A 608 -21.35 2.15 -1.83
C LEU A 608 -21.97 3.51 -1.43
N PRO A 609 -23.18 3.86 -1.91
CA PRO A 609 -23.92 5.00 -1.37
C PRO A 609 -24.29 4.76 0.11
N GLY A 610 -24.74 5.81 0.81
CA GLY A 610 -25.31 5.67 2.15
C GLY A 610 -26.51 4.71 2.17
N LEU A 611 -26.37 3.53 2.76
CA LEU A 611 -27.41 2.50 2.75
C LEU A 611 -28.53 2.80 3.75
N ILE A 612 -29.73 2.34 3.44
CA ILE A 612 -30.97 2.61 4.16
C ILE A 612 -31.58 1.29 4.62
N ASP A 613 -31.86 1.16 5.91
CA ASP A 613 -32.68 0.08 6.44
C ASP A 613 -34.09 0.59 6.75
N VAL A 614 -35.09 0.03 6.08
CA VAL A 614 -36.48 0.46 6.18
C VAL A 614 -37.26 -0.24 7.32
N HIS A 615 -36.62 -1.15 8.08
CA HIS A 615 -37.31 -1.92 9.13
C HIS A 615 -36.45 -2.15 10.39
N VAL A 616 -36.45 -1.16 11.30
CA VAL A 616 -35.64 -1.21 12.53
C VAL A 616 -36.50 -0.97 13.78
N HIS A 617 -36.40 -1.85 14.78
CA HIS A 617 -37.07 -1.70 16.08
C HIS A 617 -36.10 -1.20 17.15
N LEU A 618 -35.92 0.12 17.24
CA LEU A 618 -35.02 0.75 18.24
C LEU A 618 -35.56 0.75 19.68
N ARG A 619 -36.76 0.19 19.91
CA ARG A 619 -37.42 -0.05 21.22
C ARG A 619 -37.59 1.15 22.17
N GLU A 620 -37.20 2.36 21.77
CA GLU A 620 -37.33 3.59 22.53
C GLU A 620 -38.50 4.45 21.99
N PRO A 621 -39.46 4.91 22.83
CA PRO A 621 -39.52 4.80 24.30
C PRO A 621 -39.90 3.41 24.86
N GLY A 622 -39.49 3.18 26.11
CA GLY A 622 -40.04 2.14 26.99
C GLY A 622 -39.34 0.78 27.02
N GLY A 623 -38.62 0.40 25.96
CA GLY A 623 -37.85 -0.85 25.88
C GLY A 623 -36.33 -0.65 25.79
N THR A 624 -35.81 0.45 26.34
CA THR A 624 -34.43 0.94 26.16
C THR A 624 -33.32 -0.01 26.66
N HIS A 625 -33.66 -1.05 27.41
CA HIS A 625 -32.74 -2.12 27.81
C HIS A 625 -32.45 -3.13 26.69
N LYS A 626 -33.37 -3.29 25.72
CA LYS A 626 -33.22 -4.18 24.56
C LYS A 626 -32.35 -3.54 23.48
N GLU A 627 -32.59 -2.25 23.23
CA GLU A 627 -31.86 -1.34 22.34
C GLU A 627 -32.39 0.09 22.61
N ASP A 628 -31.63 1.13 22.24
CA ASP A 628 -32.09 2.53 22.22
C ASP A 628 -31.64 3.25 20.94
N PHE A 629 -32.04 4.50 20.71
CA PHE A 629 -31.61 5.23 19.50
C PHE A 629 -30.08 5.37 19.38
N ALA A 630 -29.36 5.52 20.49
CA ALA A 630 -27.91 5.77 20.50
C ALA A 630 -27.03 4.53 20.31
N SER A 631 -27.58 3.34 20.59
CA SER A 631 -26.96 2.02 20.43
C SER A 631 -27.34 1.38 19.10
N GLY A 632 -28.64 1.32 18.78
CA GLY A 632 -29.11 0.76 17.50
C GLY A 632 -28.59 1.55 16.29
N THR A 633 -28.50 2.88 16.35
CA THR A 633 -27.88 3.66 15.24
C THR A 633 -26.35 3.59 15.20
N ALA A 634 -25.68 3.21 16.30
CA ALA A 634 -24.26 2.85 16.28
C ALA A 634 -24.05 1.49 15.58
N ALA A 635 -24.93 0.53 15.87
CA ALA A 635 -24.99 -0.77 15.18
C ALA A 635 -25.32 -0.62 13.68
N ALA A 636 -26.19 0.35 13.32
CA ALA A 636 -26.45 0.71 11.93
C ALA A 636 -25.17 1.19 11.22
N LEU A 637 -24.46 2.17 11.78
CA LEU A 637 -23.21 2.69 11.19
C LEU A 637 -22.14 1.60 11.02
N ALA A 638 -21.94 0.75 12.04
CA ALA A 638 -20.99 -0.36 11.94
C ALA A 638 -21.41 -1.43 10.90
N GLY A 639 -22.71 -1.62 10.68
CA GLY A 639 -23.27 -2.43 9.61
C GLY A 639 -23.28 -1.76 8.22
N GLY A 640 -22.80 -0.53 8.09
CA GLY A 640 -22.81 0.24 6.83
C GLY A 640 -24.16 0.90 6.50
N VAL A 641 -25.11 0.97 7.43
CA VAL A 641 -26.39 1.65 7.27
C VAL A 641 -26.27 3.09 7.77
N THR A 642 -26.59 4.06 6.91
CA THR A 642 -26.52 5.51 7.19
C THR A 642 -27.87 6.14 7.49
N MET A 643 -28.98 5.46 7.16
CA MET A 643 -30.34 5.89 7.48
C MET A 643 -31.21 4.72 7.96
N VAL A 644 -32.00 4.92 9.02
CA VAL A 644 -32.94 3.90 9.53
C VAL A 644 -34.38 4.40 9.59
N CYS A 645 -35.35 3.57 9.24
CA CYS A 645 -36.78 3.85 9.48
C CYS A 645 -37.27 3.08 10.73
N ALA A 646 -37.54 3.82 11.80
CA ALA A 646 -37.87 3.24 13.10
C ALA A 646 -39.36 2.89 13.23
N MET A 647 -39.62 1.67 13.71
CA MET A 647 -40.97 1.09 13.82
C MET A 647 -41.74 1.53 15.09
N PRO A 648 -43.10 1.60 15.04
CA PRO A 648 -43.91 2.27 16.06
C PRO A 648 -44.29 1.41 17.28
N ASN A 649 -43.81 0.16 17.38
CA ASN A 649 -44.13 -0.78 18.45
C ASN A 649 -43.26 -0.57 19.71
N THR A 650 -43.27 0.66 20.19
CA THR A 650 -42.64 1.16 21.41
C THR A 650 -43.63 1.17 22.58
N SER A 651 -43.24 1.67 23.76
CA SER A 651 -44.12 1.86 24.92
C SER A 651 -43.97 3.28 25.51
N PRO A 652 -44.91 4.21 25.26
CA PRO A 652 -46.12 4.06 24.46
C PRO A 652 -45.81 3.83 22.97
N ALA A 653 -46.75 3.21 22.25
CA ALA A 653 -46.66 3.00 20.81
C ALA A 653 -46.82 4.34 20.05
N VAL A 654 -46.20 4.47 18.88
CA VAL A 654 -46.25 5.69 18.06
C VAL A 654 -47.52 5.70 17.20
N THR A 655 -48.66 5.98 17.82
CA THR A 655 -50.01 5.90 17.22
C THR A 655 -50.76 7.24 17.18
N ASP A 656 -50.16 8.32 17.67
CA ASP A 656 -50.77 9.66 17.76
C ASP A 656 -49.71 10.78 17.73
N ALA A 657 -50.15 12.04 17.81
CA ALA A 657 -49.27 13.20 17.76
C ALA A 657 -48.32 13.30 18.98
N ALA A 658 -48.74 12.87 20.16
CA ALA A 658 -47.95 13.01 21.39
C ALA A 658 -46.84 11.96 21.46
N SER A 659 -47.18 10.71 21.15
CA SER A 659 -46.26 9.58 21.02
C SER A 659 -45.27 9.78 19.87
N PHE A 660 -45.71 10.30 18.71
CA PHE A 660 -44.81 10.66 17.61
C PHE A 660 -43.82 11.77 17.98
N THR A 661 -44.30 12.84 18.64
CA THR A 661 -43.44 13.94 19.12
C THR A 661 -42.43 13.45 20.17
N LEU A 662 -42.83 12.52 21.05
CA LEU A 662 -41.94 11.90 22.03
C LEU A 662 -40.84 11.07 21.35
N ALA A 663 -41.21 10.18 20.41
CA ALA A 663 -40.26 9.36 19.68
C ALA A 663 -39.29 10.22 18.84
N GLN A 664 -39.78 11.27 18.16
CA GLN A 664 -38.96 12.20 17.39
C GLN A 664 -37.93 12.91 18.28
N LYS A 665 -38.35 13.40 19.46
CA LYS A 665 -37.44 14.06 20.40
C LYS A 665 -36.36 13.12 20.96
N LEU A 666 -36.70 11.84 21.18
CA LEU A 666 -35.72 10.82 21.62
C LEU A 666 -34.75 10.46 20.50
N ALA A 667 -35.24 10.34 19.25
CA ALA A 667 -34.42 10.15 18.07
C ALA A 667 -33.43 11.31 17.86
N GLU A 668 -33.89 12.57 17.93
CA GLU A 668 -33.05 13.77 17.84
C GLU A 668 -31.99 13.88 18.95
N ALA A 669 -32.21 13.24 20.10
CA ALA A 669 -31.25 13.22 21.21
C ALA A 669 -30.29 12.01 21.17
N GLY A 670 -30.70 10.89 20.58
CA GLY A 670 -29.97 9.62 20.61
C GLY A 670 -29.28 9.24 19.30
N ALA A 671 -29.90 9.50 18.14
CA ALA A 671 -29.48 8.94 16.86
C ALA A 671 -28.08 9.41 16.43
N ARG A 672 -27.33 8.51 15.78
CA ARG A 672 -25.98 8.75 15.22
C ARG A 672 -25.96 8.70 13.69
N CYS A 673 -26.78 7.83 13.12
CA CYS A 673 -27.14 7.81 11.70
C CYS A 673 -28.45 8.58 11.49
N ASP A 674 -28.80 8.91 10.26
CA ASP A 674 -30.05 9.60 9.96
C ASP A 674 -31.26 8.69 10.13
N PHE A 675 -32.45 9.28 10.27
CA PHE A 675 -33.65 8.51 10.58
C PHE A 675 -34.94 9.09 10.01
N ALA A 676 -35.95 8.22 9.92
CA ALA A 676 -37.35 8.57 9.78
C ALA A 676 -38.20 7.70 10.72
N LEU A 677 -39.41 8.13 11.07
CA LEU A 677 -40.31 7.40 11.98
C LEU A 677 -41.57 6.92 11.26
N PHE A 678 -42.01 5.69 11.54
CA PHE A 678 -43.35 5.22 11.14
C PHE A 678 -44.43 5.64 12.14
N LEU A 679 -45.65 5.84 11.64
CA LEU A 679 -46.86 5.84 12.47
C LEU A 679 -47.48 4.44 12.49
N GLY A 680 -47.98 4.03 13.65
CA GLY A 680 -48.72 2.78 13.83
C GLY A 680 -50.22 2.96 13.58
N ALA A 681 -50.80 2.08 12.78
CA ALA A 681 -52.24 1.92 12.70
C ALA A 681 -52.77 1.22 13.97
N SER A 682 -53.95 1.64 14.43
CA SER A 682 -54.74 0.96 15.46
C SER A 682 -56.22 0.90 15.04
N SER A 683 -57.05 0.22 15.83
CA SER A 683 -58.51 0.16 15.64
C SER A 683 -59.27 1.47 15.85
N GLU A 684 -58.58 2.55 16.27
CA GLU A 684 -59.24 3.80 16.72
C GLU A 684 -58.68 5.07 16.06
N ASN A 685 -57.55 4.99 15.33
CA ASN A 685 -56.80 6.19 14.93
C ASN A 685 -56.84 6.58 13.44
N ALA A 686 -57.57 5.85 12.57
CA ALA A 686 -57.58 6.08 11.11
C ALA A 686 -57.81 7.56 10.73
N GLY A 687 -58.83 8.19 11.30
CA GLY A 687 -59.16 9.61 11.04
C GLY A 687 -58.27 10.64 11.76
N ALA A 688 -57.46 10.21 12.72
CA ALA A 688 -56.60 11.10 13.51
C ALA A 688 -55.19 11.28 12.89
N LEU A 689 -54.73 10.35 12.06
CA LEU A 689 -53.35 10.33 11.57
C LEU A 689 -53.07 11.27 10.38
N GLY A 690 -54.09 11.67 9.63
CA GLY A 690 -53.95 12.49 8.40
C GLY A 690 -53.03 13.73 8.54
N PRO A 691 -53.17 14.57 9.59
CA PRO A 691 -52.33 15.75 9.80
C PRO A 691 -50.84 15.45 10.08
N LEU A 692 -50.51 14.25 10.58
CA LEU A 692 -49.15 13.83 10.92
C LEU A 692 -48.43 13.16 9.75
N ALA A 693 -49.19 12.65 8.78
CA ALA A 693 -48.71 11.70 7.78
C ALA A 693 -47.48 12.18 6.98
N GLY A 694 -47.41 13.47 6.65
CA GLY A 694 -46.28 14.05 5.92
C GLY A 694 -44.94 13.98 6.68
N ALA A 695 -44.97 13.94 8.02
CA ALA A 695 -43.78 13.83 8.87
C ALA A 695 -43.31 12.37 9.04
N ALA A 696 -44.09 11.37 8.62
CA ALA A 696 -43.74 9.95 8.79
C ALA A 696 -43.06 9.35 7.55
N ALA A 697 -42.36 8.23 7.73
CA ALA A 697 -41.91 7.34 6.66
C ALA A 697 -43.09 6.61 5.97
N GLY A 698 -44.17 6.35 6.72
CA GLY A 698 -45.36 5.64 6.26
C GLY A 698 -46.28 5.26 7.41
N LEU A 699 -47.32 4.49 7.08
CA LEU A 699 -48.23 3.87 8.04
C LEU A 699 -47.92 2.38 8.17
N LYS A 700 -47.47 1.93 9.34
CA LYS A 700 -47.21 0.52 9.66
C LYS A 700 -48.47 -0.13 10.25
N MET A 701 -48.90 -1.23 9.64
CA MET A 701 -50.03 -2.06 10.04
C MET A 701 -49.54 -3.45 10.45
N TYR A 702 -50.10 -4.01 11.53
CA TYR A 702 -49.78 -5.36 11.99
C TYR A 702 -51.02 -6.27 11.82
N LEU A 703 -50.97 -7.18 10.85
CA LEU A 703 -52.13 -8.01 10.45
C LEU A 703 -52.05 -9.44 11.01
N ASN A 704 -51.02 -9.75 11.79
CA ASN A 704 -50.73 -11.07 12.38
C ASN A 704 -50.11 -10.91 13.78
N ASP A 705 -49.89 -12.03 14.48
CA ASP A 705 -49.27 -12.07 15.81
C ASP A 705 -47.82 -11.58 15.81
N THR A 706 -47.58 -10.53 16.60
CA THR A 706 -46.26 -9.92 16.82
C THR A 706 -46.06 -9.63 18.30
N PHE A 707 -44.85 -9.19 18.69
CA PHE A 707 -44.58 -8.69 20.05
C PHE A 707 -45.19 -7.28 20.31
N SER A 708 -46.32 -6.94 19.68
CA SER A 708 -46.95 -5.62 19.79
C SER A 708 -48.45 -5.69 20.06
N SER A 709 -48.98 -4.70 20.78
CA SER A 709 -50.41 -4.51 21.02
C SER A 709 -51.12 -3.79 19.86
N LEU A 710 -50.55 -3.79 18.66
CA LEU A 710 -51.05 -3.06 17.47
C LEU A 710 -51.68 -3.98 16.42
N ARG A 711 -51.93 -5.25 16.76
CA ARG A 711 -52.58 -6.23 15.88
C ARG A 711 -54.01 -5.78 15.54
N MET A 712 -54.36 -5.78 14.25
CA MET A 712 -55.70 -5.47 13.76
C MET A 712 -56.32 -6.69 13.08
N ASP A 713 -57.35 -7.29 13.69
CA ASP A 713 -57.94 -8.55 13.22
C ASP A 713 -59.12 -8.40 12.23
N ASP A 714 -59.69 -7.20 12.09
CA ASP A 714 -60.81 -6.95 11.18
C ASP A 714 -60.34 -6.23 9.90
N VAL A 715 -60.59 -6.86 8.76
CA VAL A 715 -60.30 -6.31 7.42
C VAL A 715 -61.03 -4.98 7.19
N SER A 716 -62.17 -4.77 7.84
CA SER A 716 -62.93 -3.51 7.80
C SER A 716 -62.11 -2.32 8.32
N LEU A 717 -61.33 -2.53 9.40
CA LEU A 717 -60.40 -1.52 9.93
C LEU A 717 -59.23 -1.29 8.97
N TRP A 718 -58.77 -2.34 8.28
CA TRP A 718 -57.72 -2.20 7.27
C TRP A 718 -58.20 -1.34 6.10
N MET A 719 -59.44 -1.58 5.64
CA MET A 719 -60.08 -0.79 4.58
C MET A 719 -60.23 0.68 4.99
N GLU A 720 -60.58 0.97 6.24
CA GLU A 720 -60.64 2.35 6.75
C GLU A 720 -59.29 3.08 6.66
N HIS A 721 -58.19 2.43 7.08
CA HIS A 721 -56.83 2.98 6.92
C HIS A 721 -56.44 3.15 5.45
N PHE A 722 -56.81 2.19 4.58
CA PHE A 722 -56.65 2.28 3.11
C PHE A 722 -57.54 3.35 2.46
N GLU A 723 -58.57 3.85 3.14
CA GLU A 723 -59.37 4.98 2.66
C GLU A 723 -58.79 6.33 3.12
N GLN A 724 -58.43 6.45 4.40
CA GLN A 724 -58.16 7.74 5.05
C GLN A 724 -56.68 8.18 5.03
N TRP A 725 -55.70 7.26 4.98
CA TRP A 725 -54.27 7.63 4.89
C TRP A 725 -53.96 8.34 3.55
N PRO A 726 -53.04 9.31 3.43
CA PRO A 726 -52.81 10.00 2.15
C PRO A 726 -52.31 9.06 1.03
N ARG A 727 -52.96 9.10 -0.14
CA ARG A 727 -52.74 8.14 -1.24
C ARG A 727 -51.31 8.09 -1.82
N HIS A 728 -50.51 9.13 -1.60
CA HIS A 728 -49.12 9.23 -2.10
C HIS A 728 -48.07 8.76 -1.07
N LEU A 729 -48.50 8.34 0.13
CA LEU A 729 -47.62 7.83 1.18
C LEU A 729 -47.79 6.30 1.32
N PRO A 730 -46.72 5.56 1.63
CA PRO A 730 -46.78 4.11 1.69
C PRO A 730 -47.62 3.63 2.88
N VAL A 731 -48.30 2.50 2.64
CA VAL A 731 -48.90 1.64 3.67
C VAL A 731 -48.03 0.39 3.76
N VAL A 732 -47.63 0.01 4.97
CA VAL A 732 -46.59 -0.98 5.25
C VAL A 732 -47.17 -2.07 6.14
N ALA A 733 -47.34 -3.28 5.61
CA ALA A 733 -48.06 -4.35 6.28
C ALA A 733 -47.12 -5.48 6.74
N HIS A 734 -47.12 -5.78 8.05
CA HIS A 734 -46.78 -7.12 8.52
C HIS A 734 -47.92 -8.06 8.14
N ALA A 735 -47.69 -8.95 7.18
CA ALA A 735 -48.67 -9.91 6.71
C ALA A 735 -47.99 -11.27 6.48
N GLU A 736 -48.62 -12.35 6.93
CA GLU A 736 -48.15 -13.74 6.78
C GLU A 736 -49.23 -14.61 6.11
N ARG A 737 -48.82 -15.38 5.10
CA ARG A 737 -49.65 -16.33 4.33
C ARG A 737 -50.95 -15.74 3.79
N GLN A 738 -52.07 -16.04 4.44
CA GLN A 738 -53.44 -15.70 4.00
C GLN A 738 -53.73 -14.19 4.10
N THR A 739 -53.11 -13.49 5.06
CA THR A 739 -53.29 -12.04 5.20
C THR A 739 -52.54 -11.26 4.12
N VAL A 740 -51.47 -11.83 3.53
CA VAL A 740 -50.80 -11.28 2.34
C VAL A 740 -51.80 -11.23 1.16
N ALA A 741 -52.51 -12.33 0.90
CA ALA A 741 -53.53 -12.37 -0.14
C ALA A 741 -54.69 -11.38 0.13
N ALA A 742 -55.11 -11.25 1.41
CA ALA A 742 -56.17 -10.32 1.81
C ALA A 742 -55.76 -8.85 1.66
N VAL A 743 -54.58 -8.44 2.14
CA VAL A 743 -54.11 -7.04 2.02
C VAL A 743 -53.79 -6.67 0.58
N LEU A 744 -53.31 -7.61 -0.25
CA LEU A 744 -53.19 -7.42 -1.71
C LEU A 744 -54.56 -7.17 -2.37
N MET A 745 -55.62 -7.84 -1.90
CA MET A 745 -56.97 -7.61 -2.39
C MET A 745 -57.52 -6.23 -1.95
N VAL A 746 -57.25 -5.78 -0.73
CA VAL A 746 -57.58 -4.42 -0.26
C VAL A 746 -56.81 -3.35 -1.04
N ALA A 747 -55.50 -3.54 -1.25
CA ALA A 747 -54.66 -2.65 -2.05
C ALA A 747 -55.16 -2.52 -3.50
N GLN A 748 -55.59 -3.64 -4.11
CA GLN A 748 -56.20 -3.65 -5.43
C GLN A 748 -57.61 -3.01 -5.43
N LEU A 749 -58.43 -3.21 -4.40
CA LEU A 749 -59.76 -2.60 -4.28
C LEU A 749 -59.69 -1.06 -4.24
N TYR A 750 -58.77 -0.52 -3.43
CA TYR A 750 -58.57 0.93 -3.29
C TYR A 750 -57.63 1.55 -4.35
N GLN A 751 -57.00 0.72 -5.19
CA GLN A 751 -55.95 1.12 -6.15
C GLN A 751 -54.81 1.89 -5.47
N ARG A 752 -54.21 1.30 -4.42
CA ARG A 752 -53.22 1.95 -3.55
C ARG A 752 -51.94 1.14 -3.38
N PRO A 753 -50.75 1.80 -3.36
CA PRO A 753 -49.50 1.16 -3.01
C PRO A 753 -49.53 0.49 -1.62
N VAL A 754 -49.03 -0.74 -1.54
CA VAL A 754 -48.72 -1.43 -0.29
C VAL A 754 -47.31 -2.01 -0.31
N HIS A 755 -46.62 -1.97 0.83
CA HIS A 755 -45.35 -2.64 1.05
C HIS A 755 -45.55 -3.83 2.00
N ILE A 756 -45.15 -5.04 1.61
CA ILE A 756 -45.25 -6.25 2.43
C ILE A 756 -43.90 -6.48 3.14
N CYS A 757 -43.93 -6.51 4.47
CA CYS A 757 -42.74 -6.69 5.28
C CYS A 757 -42.18 -8.12 5.25
N HIS A 758 -40.87 -8.24 5.46
CA HIS A 758 -40.10 -9.46 5.75
C HIS A 758 -40.70 -10.76 5.16
N VAL A 759 -40.78 -10.84 3.82
CA VAL A 759 -41.38 -12.01 3.14
C VAL A 759 -40.55 -13.26 3.40
N ALA A 760 -41.20 -14.36 3.81
CA ALA A 760 -40.53 -15.50 4.43
C ALA A 760 -40.86 -16.87 3.81
N ARG A 761 -41.88 -16.94 2.94
CA ARG A 761 -42.39 -18.21 2.37
C ARG A 761 -42.47 -18.21 0.85
N LYS A 762 -42.32 -19.42 0.29
CA LYS A 762 -42.51 -19.70 -1.14
C LYS A 762 -43.91 -19.28 -1.63
N GLU A 763 -44.95 -19.49 -0.81
CA GLU A 763 -46.32 -19.08 -1.15
C GLU A 763 -46.49 -17.56 -1.19
N GLU A 764 -45.82 -16.81 -0.31
CA GLU A 764 -45.94 -15.36 -0.18
C GLU A 764 -45.25 -14.64 -1.34
N ILE A 765 -44.00 -15.01 -1.66
CA ILE A 765 -43.26 -14.38 -2.77
C ILE A 765 -43.91 -14.67 -4.13
N LEU A 766 -44.48 -15.87 -4.32
CA LEU A 766 -45.23 -16.22 -5.55
C LEU A 766 -46.57 -15.46 -5.65
N LEU A 767 -47.28 -15.23 -4.54
CA LEU A 767 -48.47 -14.38 -4.51
C LEU A 767 -48.12 -12.93 -4.88
N ILE A 768 -47.03 -12.38 -4.33
CA ILE A 768 -46.56 -11.02 -4.64
C ILE A 768 -46.13 -10.92 -6.10
N LYS A 769 -45.40 -11.92 -6.64
CA LYS A 769 -45.01 -11.97 -8.06
C LYS A 769 -46.24 -11.97 -8.98
N ALA A 770 -47.25 -12.79 -8.67
CA ALA A 770 -48.50 -12.84 -9.41
C ALA A 770 -49.34 -11.55 -9.28
N ALA A 771 -49.21 -10.81 -8.18
CA ALA A 771 -49.85 -9.51 -7.99
C ALA A 771 -49.16 -8.42 -8.81
N LYS A 772 -47.82 -8.32 -8.78
CA LYS A 772 -47.02 -7.42 -9.64
C LYS A 772 -47.31 -7.65 -11.12
N GLN A 773 -47.35 -8.91 -11.57
CA GLN A 773 -47.68 -9.29 -12.94
C GLN A 773 -49.10 -8.89 -13.37
N LYS A 774 -50.03 -8.71 -12.43
CA LYS A 774 -51.39 -8.21 -12.68
C LYS A 774 -51.52 -6.68 -12.58
N GLY A 775 -50.41 -5.96 -12.37
CA GLY A 775 -50.40 -4.51 -12.19
C GLY A 775 -50.89 -4.03 -10.82
N VAL A 776 -51.00 -4.93 -9.82
CA VAL A 776 -51.27 -4.51 -8.44
C VAL A 776 -50.05 -3.72 -7.93
N PRO A 777 -50.22 -2.50 -7.38
CA PRO A 777 -49.11 -1.72 -6.85
C PRO A 777 -48.63 -2.28 -5.49
N VAL A 778 -47.92 -3.40 -5.52
CA VAL A 778 -47.24 -3.99 -4.36
C VAL A 778 -45.73 -3.85 -4.48
N THR A 779 -45.07 -3.58 -3.35
CA THR A 779 -43.64 -3.80 -3.14
C THR A 779 -43.43 -4.68 -1.90
N CYS A 780 -42.22 -5.22 -1.71
CA CYS A 780 -41.87 -6.04 -0.56
C CYS A 780 -40.38 -6.01 -0.22
N GLU A 781 -40.08 -6.34 1.03
CA GLU A 781 -38.74 -6.54 1.54
C GLU A 781 -38.51 -8.01 1.96
N VAL A 782 -37.25 -8.43 2.02
CA VAL A 782 -36.85 -9.70 2.64
C VAL A 782 -35.74 -9.45 3.65
N ALA A 783 -35.85 -10.08 4.83
CA ALA A 783 -34.84 -10.01 5.86
C ALA A 783 -33.68 -10.99 5.60
N PRO A 784 -32.41 -10.61 5.86
CA PRO A 784 -31.26 -11.51 5.66
C PRO A 784 -31.40 -12.85 6.39
N HIS A 785 -32.04 -12.87 7.56
CA HIS A 785 -32.28 -14.09 8.31
C HIS A 785 -33.31 -15.06 7.67
N HIS A 786 -33.99 -14.66 6.59
CA HIS A 786 -34.78 -15.55 5.72
C HIS A 786 -34.06 -15.95 4.42
N LEU A 787 -32.91 -15.33 4.11
CA LEU A 787 -32.05 -15.71 2.98
C LEU A 787 -30.89 -16.63 3.38
N PHE A 788 -30.43 -16.54 4.64
CA PHE A 788 -29.24 -17.23 5.14
C PHE A 788 -29.51 -18.26 6.26
N LEU A 789 -30.70 -18.28 6.86
CA LEU A 789 -31.08 -19.24 7.92
C LEU A 789 -32.39 -19.96 7.57
N CYS A 790 -32.54 -21.19 8.06
CA CYS A 790 -33.71 -22.03 7.82
C CYS A 790 -34.04 -22.91 9.03
N ARG A 791 -35.03 -23.81 8.89
CA ARG A 791 -35.39 -24.77 9.95
C ARG A 791 -34.26 -25.73 10.35
N ASP A 792 -33.27 -25.90 9.49
CA ASP A 792 -32.13 -26.79 9.77
C ASP A 792 -31.19 -26.16 10.82
N ASP A 793 -31.19 -24.83 10.96
CA ASP A 793 -30.46 -24.08 12.00
C ASP A 793 -31.02 -24.22 13.42
N LEU A 794 -32.26 -24.73 13.57
CA LEU A 794 -32.94 -24.76 14.87
C LEU A 794 -32.15 -25.53 15.94
N GLY A 795 -31.41 -26.56 15.56
CA GLY A 795 -30.54 -27.32 16.47
C GLY A 795 -29.29 -26.56 16.94
N ARG A 796 -28.78 -25.61 16.13
CA ARG A 796 -27.65 -24.73 16.48
C ARG A 796 -28.10 -23.55 17.34
N LEU A 797 -29.25 -22.96 17.01
CA LEU A 797 -29.80 -21.82 17.72
C LEU A 797 -30.37 -22.23 19.09
N GLY A 798 -31.13 -23.33 19.13
CA GLY A 798 -31.97 -23.72 20.27
C GLY A 798 -33.30 -22.95 20.27
N GLU A 799 -34.37 -23.56 20.81
CA GLU A 799 -35.76 -23.07 20.66
C GLU A 799 -35.94 -21.60 21.04
N GLY A 800 -35.29 -21.14 22.11
CA GLY A 800 -35.35 -19.75 22.55
C GLY A 800 -34.69 -18.75 21.60
N ARG A 801 -33.42 -18.96 21.23
CA ARG A 801 -32.73 -18.08 20.28
C ARG A 801 -33.31 -18.17 18.87
N ALA A 802 -34.02 -19.24 18.52
CA ALA A 802 -34.73 -19.42 17.25
C ALA A 802 -36.10 -18.70 17.16
N ALA A 803 -36.58 -18.06 18.24
CA ALA A 803 -37.86 -17.36 18.21
C ALA A 803 -37.81 -16.12 17.30
N VAL A 804 -38.58 -16.14 16.20
CA VAL A 804 -38.72 -15.03 15.23
C VAL A 804 -40.11 -15.06 14.57
N ARG A 805 -40.58 -13.91 14.06
CA ARG A 805 -41.86 -13.73 13.36
C ARG A 805 -41.65 -12.83 12.13
N PRO A 806 -41.79 -13.33 10.89
CA PRO A 806 -42.23 -14.68 10.53
C PRO A 806 -41.27 -15.78 11.01
N ALA A 807 -41.79 -16.98 11.29
CA ALA A 807 -40.94 -18.10 11.74
C ALA A 807 -40.07 -18.62 10.57
N LEU A 808 -38.87 -19.15 10.87
CA LEU A 808 -37.88 -19.55 9.84
C LEU A 808 -38.41 -20.50 8.74
N GLY A 809 -37.93 -20.24 7.52
CA GLY A 809 -38.25 -20.97 6.29
C GLY A 809 -37.82 -22.44 6.30
N THR A 810 -38.50 -23.27 5.50
CA THR A 810 -37.89 -24.52 5.01
C THR A 810 -36.78 -24.19 4.01
N ARG A 811 -35.90 -25.14 3.68
CA ARG A 811 -34.89 -24.93 2.63
C ARG A 811 -35.51 -24.47 1.30
N GLN A 812 -36.67 -25.04 0.95
CA GLN A 812 -37.45 -24.68 -0.26
C GLN A 812 -38.08 -23.28 -0.20
N ASP A 813 -38.35 -22.73 0.99
CA ASP A 813 -38.75 -21.33 1.15
C ASP A 813 -37.57 -20.39 0.85
N VAL A 814 -36.40 -20.68 1.44
CA VAL A 814 -35.16 -19.91 1.22
C VAL A 814 -34.77 -19.92 -0.26
N GLU A 815 -34.75 -21.10 -0.88
CA GLU A 815 -34.48 -21.28 -2.32
C GLU A 815 -35.46 -20.46 -3.17
N ALA A 816 -36.76 -20.46 -2.83
CA ALA A 816 -37.75 -19.68 -3.57
C ALA A 816 -37.57 -18.15 -3.45
N LEU A 817 -37.04 -17.64 -2.33
CA LEU A 817 -36.69 -16.22 -2.20
C LEU A 817 -35.50 -15.87 -3.10
N TRP A 818 -34.48 -16.73 -3.15
CA TRP A 818 -33.33 -16.57 -4.06
C TRP A 818 -33.73 -16.69 -5.55
N GLU A 819 -34.59 -17.66 -5.91
CA GLU A 819 -35.15 -17.81 -7.27
C GLU A 819 -35.98 -16.61 -7.75
N ASN A 820 -36.46 -15.77 -6.82
CA ASN A 820 -37.36 -14.63 -7.11
C ASN A 820 -36.78 -13.30 -6.60
N MET A 821 -35.45 -13.15 -6.63
CA MET A 821 -34.77 -11.90 -6.31
C MET A 821 -35.22 -10.72 -7.21
N ASP A 822 -35.67 -11.01 -8.43
CA ASP A 822 -36.34 -10.07 -9.35
C ASP A 822 -37.62 -9.44 -8.80
N THR A 823 -38.21 -10.07 -7.78
CA THR A 823 -39.50 -9.71 -7.18
C THR A 823 -39.33 -8.97 -5.85
N ILE A 824 -38.16 -9.08 -5.22
CA ILE A 824 -37.82 -8.44 -3.93
C ILE A 824 -37.33 -7.01 -4.19
N ASP A 825 -38.00 -5.99 -3.64
CA ASP A 825 -37.66 -4.59 -3.88
C ASP A 825 -36.65 -4.03 -2.87
N CYS A 826 -36.72 -4.48 -1.61
CA CYS A 826 -35.84 -4.02 -0.54
C CYS A 826 -35.16 -5.18 0.20
N PHE A 827 -33.99 -4.92 0.77
CA PHE A 827 -33.53 -5.64 1.95
C PHE A 827 -33.79 -4.75 3.17
N ALA A 828 -34.14 -5.35 4.30
CA ALA A 828 -34.32 -4.67 5.57
C ALA A 828 -33.98 -5.66 6.69
N THR A 829 -33.38 -5.25 7.79
CA THR A 829 -32.91 -6.24 8.77
C THR A 829 -34.02 -6.98 9.50
N ASP A 830 -35.17 -6.33 9.67
CA ASP A 830 -36.10 -6.61 10.77
C ASP A 830 -35.30 -6.72 12.09
N HIS A 831 -34.49 -5.70 12.37
CA HIS A 831 -33.69 -5.63 13.60
C HIS A 831 -34.66 -5.45 14.77
N ALA A 832 -35.03 -6.58 15.36
CA ALA A 832 -35.93 -6.74 16.49
C ALA A 832 -35.12 -7.28 17.70
N PRO A 833 -34.28 -6.43 18.33
CA PRO A 833 -33.36 -6.83 19.37
C PRO A 833 -34.07 -7.22 20.66
N HIS A 834 -33.49 -8.23 21.31
CA HIS A 834 -33.91 -8.81 22.59
C HIS A 834 -32.65 -9.31 23.32
N THR A 835 -32.57 -9.12 24.63
CA THR A 835 -31.41 -9.57 25.41
C THR A 835 -31.32 -11.10 25.41
N LEU A 836 -30.12 -11.64 25.61
CA LEU A 836 -29.91 -13.09 25.70
C LEU A 836 -30.74 -13.72 26.85
N GLU A 837 -30.93 -12.99 27.95
CA GLU A 837 -31.78 -13.37 29.08
C GLU A 837 -33.25 -13.53 28.66
N GLU A 838 -33.81 -12.56 27.92
CA GLU A 838 -35.17 -12.67 27.39
C GLU A 838 -35.32 -13.87 26.44
N LYS A 839 -34.30 -14.12 25.60
CA LYS A 839 -34.24 -15.31 24.71
C LYS A 839 -34.08 -16.65 25.43
N GLN A 840 -33.68 -16.64 26.71
CA GLN A 840 -33.56 -17.83 27.55
C GLN A 840 -34.72 -17.95 28.57
N GLY A 841 -35.66 -17.00 28.55
CA GLY A 841 -36.86 -17.02 29.38
C GLY A 841 -37.87 -18.11 28.99
N ARG A 842 -38.90 -18.30 29.83
CA ARG A 842 -39.97 -19.31 29.61
C ARG A 842 -40.79 -19.04 28.35
N GLU A 843 -40.93 -17.78 27.96
CA GLU A 843 -41.65 -17.34 26.76
C GLU A 843 -40.71 -16.43 25.95
N PRO A 844 -39.84 -17.02 25.10
CA PRO A 844 -38.81 -16.27 24.40
C PRO A 844 -39.41 -15.36 23.32
N PRO A 845 -39.15 -14.04 23.34
CA PRO A 845 -39.80 -13.10 22.45
C PRO A 845 -39.25 -13.21 21.01
N PRO A 846 -40.08 -12.99 19.97
CA PRO A 846 -39.66 -13.10 18.59
C PRO A 846 -38.85 -11.88 18.11
N GLY A 847 -37.78 -12.13 17.34
CA GLY A 847 -36.97 -11.09 16.70
C GLY A 847 -35.46 -11.29 16.84
N TYR A 848 -34.66 -10.75 15.91
CA TYR A 848 -33.20 -10.86 15.87
C TYR A 848 -32.50 -9.50 15.75
N PRO A 849 -31.29 -9.32 16.32
CA PRO A 849 -30.44 -8.19 15.97
C PRO A 849 -29.76 -8.41 14.61
N GLY A 850 -30.08 -7.59 13.60
CA GLY A 850 -29.55 -7.74 12.23
C GLY A 850 -28.50 -6.72 11.74
N LEU A 851 -28.53 -5.48 12.23
CA LEU A 851 -27.81 -4.31 11.66
C LEU A 851 -26.33 -4.56 11.34
N GLU A 852 -25.52 -4.93 12.33
CA GLU A 852 -24.07 -5.16 12.17
C GLU A 852 -23.72 -6.36 11.25
N THR A 853 -24.71 -7.18 10.86
CA THR A 853 -24.50 -8.43 10.10
C THR A 853 -25.10 -8.45 8.69
N MET A 854 -26.03 -7.55 8.35
CA MET A 854 -26.71 -7.57 7.04
C MET A 854 -25.74 -7.44 5.87
N LEU A 855 -24.92 -6.38 5.87
CA LEU A 855 -24.04 -6.10 4.74
C LEU A 855 -22.94 -7.17 4.55
N PRO A 856 -22.23 -7.66 5.59
CA PRO A 856 -21.31 -8.78 5.45
C PRO A 856 -21.93 -10.05 4.84
N LEU A 857 -23.17 -10.41 5.21
CA LEU A 857 -23.88 -11.55 4.61
C LEU A 857 -24.18 -11.31 3.12
N LEU A 858 -24.68 -10.12 2.76
CA LEU A 858 -24.95 -9.76 1.37
C LEU A 858 -23.68 -9.67 0.51
N LEU A 859 -22.57 -9.14 1.05
CA LEU A 859 -21.27 -9.12 0.38
C LEU A 859 -20.70 -10.54 0.20
N THR A 860 -20.96 -11.45 1.14
CA THR A 860 -20.60 -12.87 0.98
C THR A 860 -21.35 -13.47 -0.22
N ALA A 861 -22.64 -13.21 -0.35
CA ALA A 861 -23.43 -13.63 -1.52
C ALA A 861 -22.97 -12.96 -2.85
N VAL A 862 -22.37 -11.76 -2.81
CA VAL A 862 -21.71 -11.17 -3.97
C VAL A 862 -20.41 -11.92 -4.32
N SER A 863 -19.58 -12.29 -3.35
CA SER A 863 -18.38 -13.11 -3.60
C SER A 863 -18.71 -14.56 -4.01
N GLU A 864 -19.90 -15.07 -3.66
CA GLU A 864 -20.45 -16.33 -4.16
C GLU A 864 -21.06 -16.22 -5.58
N GLY A 865 -21.13 -15.01 -6.16
CA GLY A 865 -21.73 -14.77 -7.48
C GLY A 865 -23.27 -14.87 -7.50
N ARG A 866 -23.92 -14.83 -6.34
CA ARG A 866 -25.38 -14.96 -6.16
C ARG A 866 -26.12 -13.62 -6.11
N LEU A 867 -25.38 -12.54 -5.89
CA LEU A 867 -25.81 -11.14 -6.04
C LEU A 867 -24.75 -10.37 -6.81
N THR A 868 -25.13 -9.23 -7.38
CA THR A 868 -24.17 -8.20 -7.79
C THR A 868 -24.08 -7.08 -6.74
N VAL A 869 -23.07 -6.22 -6.84
CA VAL A 869 -23.02 -4.97 -6.05
C VAL A 869 -24.23 -4.08 -6.37
N GLU A 870 -24.68 -4.07 -7.63
CA GLU A 870 -25.84 -3.32 -8.07
C GLU A 870 -27.14 -3.82 -7.40
N ASP A 871 -27.28 -5.13 -7.16
CA ASP A 871 -28.43 -5.69 -6.43
C ASP A 871 -28.53 -5.19 -4.99
N ILE A 872 -27.39 -4.91 -4.35
CA ILE A 872 -27.31 -4.30 -3.02
C ILE A 872 -27.69 -2.81 -3.11
N ILE A 873 -27.11 -2.06 -4.04
CA ILE A 873 -27.41 -0.62 -4.25
C ILE A 873 -28.90 -0.41 -4.55
N GLN A 874 -29.48 -1.22 -5.42
CA GLN A 874 -30.88 -1.14 -5.79
C GLN A 874 -31.80 -1.37 -4.57
N ARG A 875 -31.50 -2.37 -3.73
CA ARG A 875 -32.37 -2.84 -2.64
C ARG A 875 -32.11 -2.20 -1.27
N LEU A 876 -30.96 -1.53 -1.09
CA LEU A 876 -30.62 -0.78 0.13
C LEU A 876 -30.45 0.73 -0.10
N TYR A 877 -30.61 1.26 -1.33
CA TYR A 877 -30.57 2.71 -1.57
C TYR A 877 -31.66 3.18 -2.53
N GLU A 878 -31.73 2.65 -3.76
CA GLU A 878 -32.64 3.20 -4.78
C GLU A 878 -34.12 2.95 -4.48
N ASN A 879 -34.49 1.68 -4.29
CA ASN A 879 -35.87 1.29 -4.02
C ASN A 879 -36.36 1.84 -2.66
N PRO A 880 -35.61 1.76 -1.54
CA PRO A 880 -35.97 2.45 -0.30
C PRO A 880 -36.31 3.93 -0.50
N ARG A 881 -35.48 4.70 -1.20
CA ARG A 881 -35.74 6.13 -1.45
C ARG A 881 -37.00 6.36 -2.28
N LYS A 882 -37.20 5.55 -3.31
CA LYS A 882 -38.33 5.63 -4.24
C LYS A 882 -39.67 5.19 -3.60
N ILE A 883 -39.67 4.19 -2.73
CA ILE A 883 -40.87 3.61 -2.11
C ILE A 883 -41.33 4.46 -0.92
N PHE A 884 -40.40 4.94 -0.09
CA PHE A 884 -40.70 5.67 1.14
C PHE A 884 -40.58 7.20 1.02
N GLY A 885 -40.19 7.70 -0.17
CA GLY A 885 -40.05 9.14 -0.43
C GLY A 885 -38.91 9.78 0.36
N LEU A 886 -37.79 9.07 0.50
CA LEU A 886 -36.64 9.52 1.29
C LEU A 886 -35.65 10.32 0.41
N PRO A 887 -35.00 11.37 0.95
CA PRO A 887 -34.12 12.25 0.18
C PRO A 887 -32.85 11.54 -0.33
N ALA A 888 -32.07 12.23 -1.16
CA ALA A 888 -30.68 11.85 -1.41
C ALA A 888 -29.83 12.16 -0.17
N GLN A 889 -28.89 11.28 0.18
CA GLN A 889 -27.91 11.55 1.21
C GLN A 889 -26.65 12.11 0.54
N GLU A 890 -26.58 13.44 0.41
CA GLU A 890 -25.40 14.12 -0.17
C GLU A 890 -24.16 13.90 0.71
N ASP A 891 -22.98 13.86 0.08
CA ASP A 891 -21.67 13.57 0.68
C ASP A 891 -21.63 12.36 1.64
N THR A 892 -22.49 11.36 1.41
CA THR A 892 -22.70 10.21 2.29
C THR A 892 -22.42 8.90 1.56
N TYR A 893 -21.49 8.09 2.10
CA TYR A 893 -21.05 6.84 1.47
C TYR A 893 -20.44 5.85 2.47
N VAL A 894 -20.34 4.60 2.04
CA VAL A 894 -19.79 3.48 2.81
C VAL A 894 -18.62 2.89 2.03
N GLU A 895 -17.49 2.65 2.67
CA GLU A 895 -16.34 1.98 2.06
C GLU A 895 -16.20 0.58 2.66
N VAL A 896 -16.23 -0.42 1.79
CA VAL A 896 -16.15 -1.84 2.16
C VAL A 896 -14.97 -2.52 1.49
N ASP A 897 -14.30 -3.37 2.24
CA ASP A 897 -13.26 -4.28 1.77
C ASP A 897 -13.93 -5.58 1.35
N LEU A 898 -13.91 -5.89 0.04
CA LEU A 898 -14.58 -7.08 -0.51
C LEU A 898 -13.83 -8.39 -0.27
N GLU A 899 -12.51 -8.34 -0.02
CA GLU A 899 -11.70 -9.57 0.05
C GLU A 899 -11.48 -10.08 1.48
N HIS A 900 -11.78 -9.26 2.49
CA HIS A 900 -11.59 -9.63 3.89
C HIS A 900 -12.54 -10.76 4.34
N GLU A 901 -11.99 -11.95 4.55
CA GLU A 901 -12.67 -13.07 5.18
C GLU A 901 -12.57 -13.01 6.70
N TRP A 902 -13.69 -13.25 7.39
CA TRP A 902 -13.76 -13.30 8.85
C TRP A 902 -14.90 -14.23 9.32
N ILE A 903 -15.02 -14.43 10.63
CA ILE A 903 -16.07 -15.24 11.25
C ILE A 903 -16.91 -14.34 12.14
N ILE A 904 -18.24 -14.41 12.01
CA ILE A 904 -19.16 -13.61 12.82
C ILE A 904 -19.03 -14.05 14.30
N PRO A 905 -18.70 -13.13 15.23
CA PRO A 905 -18.53 -13.42 16.66
C PRO A 905 -19.85 -13.79 17.34
N SER A 906 -19.77 -14.27 18.59
CA SER A 906 -20.95 -14.63 19.40
C SER A 906 -21.92 -13.47 19.65
N HIS A 907 -21.41 -12.24 19.63
CA HIS A 907 -22.16 -11.00 19.82
C HIS A 907 -21.53 -9.87 19.00
N THR A 908 -22.35 -8.91 18.60
CA THR A 908 -21.90 -7.71 17.88
C THR A 908 -21.49 -6.60 18.85
N ALA A 909 -20.80 -5.57 18.36
CA ALA A 909 -20.10 -4.61 19.21
C ALA A 909 -21.05 -3.58 19.84
N PHE A 910 -22.05 -3.12 19.08
CA PHE A 910 -22.86 -1.95 19.46
C PHE A 910 -24.28 -2.29 19.92
N SER A 911 -24.91 -3.34 19.38
CA SER A 911 -26.25 -3.76 19.81
C SER A 911 -26.28 -4.25 21.27
N LYS A 912 -27.22 -3.71 22.06
CA LYS A 912 -27.50 -4.12 23.44
C LYS A 912 -28.05 -5.54 23.58
N ALA A 913 -28.49 -6.16 22.49
CA ALA A 913 -28.91 -7.57 22.50
C ALA A 913 -27.81 -8.50 23.05
N ARG A 914 -26.53 -8.21 22.73
CA ARG A 914 -25.33 -9.00 23.12
C ARG A 914 -25.34 -10.46 22.67
N TRP A 915 -25.95 -10.76 21.52
CA TRP A 915 -25.81 -12.02 20.78
C TRP A 915 -26.16 -11.82 19.30
N THR A 916 -25.93 -12.82 18.44
CA THR A 916 -26.41 -12.82 17.04
C THR A 916 -26.79 -14.25 16.58
N PRO A 917 -27.83 -14.45 15.74
CA PRO A 917 -28.17 -15.76 15.20
C PRO A 917 -27.15 -16.27 14.16
N PHE A 918 -26.29 -15.38 13.65
CA PHE A 918 -25.25 -15.69 12.66
C PHE A 918 -23.90 -16.08 13.29
N GLU A 919 -23.84 -16.25 14.61
CA GLU A 919 -22.68 -16.74 15.37
C GLU A 919 -22.01 -17.94 14.69
N GLY A 920 -20.70 -17.81 14.43
CA GLY A 920 -19.85 -18.86 13.85
C GLY A 920 -19.89 -18.96 12.32
N MET A 921 -20.69 -18.16 11.61
CA MET A 921 -20.68 -18.14 10.14
C MET A 921 -19.41 -17.45 9.62
N LYS A 922 -18.71 -18.11 8.69
CA LYS A 922 -17.67 -17.47 7.87
C LYS A 922 -18.34 -16.53 6.86
N VAL A 923 -17.84 -15.31 6.76
CA VAL A 923 -18.31 -14.28 5.83
C VAL A 923 -17.13 -13.63 5.13
N LYS A 924 -17.39 -13.02 3.98
CA LYS A 924 -16.41 -12.28 3.19
C LYS A 924 -16.98 -10.91 2.82
N GLY A 925 -16.27 -9.86 3.21
CA GLY A 925 -16.73 -8.47 3.13
C GLY A 925 -16.77 -7.80 4.51
N THR A 926 -16.15 -6.62 4.63
CA THR A 926 -16.11 -5.83 5.88
C THR A 926 -16.32 -4.34 5.62
N VAL A 927 -17.12 -3.69 6.47
CA VAL A 927 -17.24 -2.22 6.51
C VAL A 927 -15.97 -1.62 7.13
N ARG A 928 -15.22 -0.87 6.33
CA ARG A 928 -14.00 -0.16 6.76
C ARG A 928 -14.31 1.25 7.24
N ARG A 929 -15.18 1.97 6.52
CA ARG A 929 -15.51 3.37 6.81
C ARG A 929 -16.97 3.69 6.45
N VAL A 930 -17.59 4.56 7.24
CA VAL A 930 -18.83 5.26 6.87
C VAL A 930 -18.59 6.75 6.97
N VAL A 931 -18.93 7.47 5.90
CA VAL A 931 -18.96 8.92 5.84
C VAL A 931 -20.42 9.36 5.75
N LEU A 932 -20.83 10.26 6.65
CA LEU A 932 -22.18 10.78 6.77
C LEU A 932 -22.12 12.31 6.62
N ARG A 933 -22.69 12.82 5.52
CA ARG A 933 -22.70 14.25 5.16
C ARG A 933 -21.32 14.90 5.23
N GLY A 934 -20.32 14.24 4.65
CA GLY A 934 -18.92 14.67 4.59
C GLY A 934 -18.04 14.28 5.79
N GLU A 935 -18.62 13.95 6.95
CA GLU A 935 -17.88 13.60 8.17
C GLU A 935 -17.71 12.10 8.35
N VAL A 936 -16.57 11.65 8.90
CA VAL A 936 -16.33 10.22 9.17
C VAL A 936 -17.13 9.78 10.41
N ALA A 937 -18.23 9.07 10.20
CA ALA A 937 -19.12 8.60 11.25
C ALA A 937 -18.65 7.29 11.90
N TYR A 938 -18.02 6.41 11.12
CA TYR A 938 -17.44 5.15 11.59
C TYR A 938 -16.15 4.84 10.82
N ILE A 939 -15.16 4.26 11.51
CA ILE A 939 -13.93 3.73 10.91
C ILE A 939 -13.39 2.55 11.73
N ASP A 940 -13.03 1.45 11.07
CA ASP A 940 -12.33 0.27 11.62
C ASP A 940 -12.73 -0.13 13.05
N GLY A 941 -14.03 -0.37 13.26
CA GLY A 941 -14.61 -0.82 14.52
C GLY A 941 -15.03 0.30 15.50
N GLN A 942 -14.83 1.57 15.17
CA GLN A 942 -15.12 2.71 16.03
C GLN A 942 -16.17 3.64 15.44
N VAL A 943 -17.22 3.98 16.20
CA VAL A 943 -18.19 5.03 15.86
C VAL A 943 -17.72 6.36 16.46
N LEU A 944 -17.44 7.35 15.61
CA LEU A 944 -16.84 8.62 16.00
C LEU A 944 -17.88 9.71 16.32
N VAL A 945 -19.06 9.65 15.69
CA VAL A 945 -20.12 10.64 15.89
C VAL A 945 -20.88 10.42 17.22
N PRO A 946 -21.20 11.49 17.96
CA PRO A 946 -21.92 11.40 19.23
C PRO A 946 -23.41 11.07 19.03
N PRO A 947 -24.13 10.64 20.09
CA PRO A 947 -25.59 10.63 20.10
C PRO A 947 -26.15 12.03 19.78
N GLY A 948 -27.24 12.08 19.00
CA GLY A 948 -27.84 13.32 18.51
C GLY A 948 -27.14 13.94 17.28
N TYR A 949 -26.25 13.19 16.60
CA TYR A 949 -25.68 13.59 15.30
C TYR A 949 -26.60 13.22 14.11
N GLY A 950 -27.46 12.23 14.29
CA GLY A 950 -28.47 11.81 13.32
C GLY A 950 -29.60 12.83 13.17
N GLN A 951 -30.10 12.97 11.95
CA GLN A 951 -31.14 13.95 11.60
C GLN A 951 -32.44 13.26 11.15
N ASP A 952 -33.55 13.89 11.49
CA ASP A 952 -34.86 13.53 10.93
C ASP A 952 -34.94 13.98 9.47
N VAL A 953 -34.83 13.03 8.54
CA VAL A 953 -34.81 13.31 7.10
C VAL A 953 -36.16 13.83 6.58
N LYS A 954 -37.24 13.72 7.36
CA LYS A 954 -38.55 14.28 7.05
C LYS A 954 -38.63 15.78 7.38
N LYS A 955 -37.63 16.33 8.10
CA LYS A 955 -37.46 17.77 8.34
C LYS A 955 -36.50 18.45 7.35
N TRP A 956 -35.81 17.70 6.50
CA TRP A 956 -34.92 18.28 5.50
C TRP A 956 -35.69 19.15 4.51
N PRO A 957 -35.11 20.27 4.03
CA PRO A 957 -35.76 21.09 3.02
C PRO A 957 -36.02 20.25 1.78
N LEU A 958 -37.28 20.18 1.34
CA LEU A 958 -37.63 19.61 0.05
C LEU A 958 -36.82 20.34 -1.02
N ALA A 959 -35.83 19.66 -1.59
CA ALA A 959 -35.04 20.17 -2.70
C ALA A 959 -36.01 20.66 -3.77
N ALA A 960 -35.94 21.95 -4.09
CA ALA A 960 -36.93 22.59 -4.95
C ALA A 960 -36.98 21.83 -6.27
N VAL A 961 -38.10 21.16 -6.54
CA VAL A 961 -38.30 20.43 -7.80
C VAL A 961 -38.06 21.44 -8.91
N LEU A 962 -36.98 21.25 -9.65
CA LEU A 962 -36.70 22.00 -10.86
C LEU A 962 -37.80 21.66 -11.85
N VAL A 963 -38.88 22.46 -11.80
CA VAL A 963 -39.98 22.43 -12.75
C VAL A 963 -39.32 22.46 -14.12
N PRO A 964 -39.46 21.40 -14.94
CA PRO A 964 -38.82 21.36 -16.24
C PRO A 964 -39.23 22.62 -17.00
N HIS A 965 -38.25 23.48 -17.30
CA HIS A 965 -38.54 24.76 -17.94
C HIS A 965 -39.36 24.48 -19.18
N ALA A 966 -40.60 25.02 -19.21
CA ALA A 966 -41.51 24.81 -20.31
C ALA A 966 -40.78 25.22 -21.59
N ALA A 967 -40.61 24.25 -22.51
CA ALA A 967 -39.73 24.43 -23.66
C ALA A 967 -40.14 25.72 -24.40
N PRO A 968 -39.21 26.68 -24.59
CA PRO A 968 -39.57 28.02 -25.06
C PRO A 968 -40.33 27.90 -26.37
N ALA A 969 -41.49 28.54 -26.43
CA ALA A 969 -42.41 28.42 -27.55
C ALA A 969 -41.68 28.77 -28.85
N LYS A 970 -41.76 27.88 -29.84
CA LYS A 970 -41.11 28.09 -31.16
C LYS A 970 -41.86 29.16 -31.95
N GLU A 971 -41.59 30.43 -31.64
CA GLU A 971 -41.96 31.53 -32.53
C GLU A 971 -41.21 31.40 -33.86
N THR A 972 -41.95 31.04 -34.91
CA THR A 972 -41.39 30.88 -36.26
C THR A 972 -41.27 32.22 -36.97
N VAL A 973 -40.04 32.73 -37.11
CA VAL A 973 -39.70 33.74 -38.13
C VAL A 973 -38.83 33.10 -39.20
N LYS A 974 -39.14 33.37 -40.48
CA LYS A 974 -38.59 32.68 -41.65
C LYS A 974 -37.39 33.43 -42.23
N VAL A 975 -36.34 32.71 -42.63
CA VAL A 975 -35.51 33.08 -43.79
C VAL A 975 -35.34 31.84 -44.68
N SER A 976 -35.24 32.07 -45.99
CA SER A 976 -35.43 31.08 -47.06
C SER A 976 -34.32 30.04 -47.22
N GLY A 977 -34.70 28.77 -47.39
CA GLY A 977 -34.00 27.83 -48.27
C GLY A 977 -34.59 27.87 -49.70
N PRO A 978 -33.82 27.53 -50.75
CA PRO A 978 -34.28 27.60 -52.13
C PRO A 978 -35.25 26.47 -52.54
N ARG A 979 -36.12 26.84 -53.48
CA ARG A 979 -37.10 26.01 -54.20
C ARG A 979 -36.44 24.87 -55.03
N ARG A 980 -37.14 23.83 -55.54
CA ARG A 980 -38.44 23.16 -55.27
C ARG A 980 -38.71 22.18 -56.43
N ALA A 981 -38.96 20.89 -56.20
CA ALA A 981 -39.71 20.00 -57.11
C ALA A 981 -39.90 18.58 -56.52
N GLY A 982 -41.06 17.97 -56.77
CA GLY A 982 -41.23 16.52 -56.95
C GLY A 982 -41.55 16.24 -58.44
N PRO A 983 -42.04 15.05 -58.85
CA PRO A 983 -42.80 14.09 -58.02
C PRO A 983 -42.49 12.59 -58.30
N THR A 984 -43.34 11.69 -57.74
CA THR A 984 -43.63 10.29 -58.14
C THR A 984 -42.52 9.23 -58.17
N GLY A 985 -42.81 7.98 -57.76
CA GLY A 985 -42.10 6.85 -58.40
C GLY A 985 -42.02 5.44 -57.83
N ASP A 986 -42.74 5.02 -56.77
CA ASP A 986 -42.83 3.60 -56.32
C ASP A 986 -41.48 2.95 -55.86
N GLY A 987 -41.52 1.74 -55.27
CA GLY A 987 -40.32 0.96 -54.91
C GLY A 987 -40.28 0.38 -53.49
N ARG A 988 -40.63 -0.91 -53.38
CA ARG A 988 -40.48 -1.83 -52.23
C ARG A 988 -39.06 -1.77 -51.60
N PHE A 989 -38.83 -2.05 -50.32
CA PHE A 989 -39.26 -3.24 -49.57
C PHE A 989 -39.45 -3.03 -48.06
N HIS A 990 -40.34 -3.83 -47.46
CA HIS A 990 -40.38 -4.12 -46.01
C HIS A 990 -39.74 -5.49 -45.72
N LEU A 991 -39.12 -5.65 -44.54
CA LEU A 991 -38.79 -6.94 -43.95
C LEU A 991 -39.75 -7.25 -42.77
N PRO A 992 -40.50 -8.37 -42.78
CA PRO A 992 -41.32 -8.83 -41.67
C PRO A 992 -40.62 -9.92 -40.81
N PRO A 993 -41.09 -10.20 -39.58
CA PRO A 993 -40.49 -11.19 -38.68
C PRO A 993 -41.26 -12.54 -38.61
N ARG A 994 -40.57 -13.58 -38.08
CA ARG A 994 -41.04 -14.77 -37.29
C ARG A 994 -40.70 -16.19 -37.82
N ILE A 995 -39.93 -16.90 -36.99
CA ILE A 995 -40.07 -18.31 -36.51
C ILE A 995 -40.77 -19.39 -37.40
N HIS A 996 -40.05 -20.45 -37.78
CA HIS A 996 -40.29 -21.90 -37.47
C HIS A 996 -39.53 -22.88 -38.41
N ARG A 997 -39.64 -24.20 -38.16
CA ARG A 997 -38.85 -25.30 -38.74
C ARG A 997 -39.49 -25.89 -40.02
N ALA A 998 -38.67 -26.47 -40.92
CA ALA A 998 -38.62 -27.93 -41.22
C ALA A 998 -38.28 -28.31 -42.69
N SER A 999 -37.79 -29.55 -42.85
CA SER A 999 -37.83 -30.42 -44.05
C SER A 999 -36.76 -30.33 -45.16
N ASP A 1000 -36.22 -31.51 -45.47
CA ASP A 1000 -35.41 -31.95 -46.64
C ASP A 1000 -36.35 -32.22 -47.86
N PRO A 1001 -35.93 -32.40 -49.15
CA PRO A 1001 -35.01 -33.49 -49.61
C PRO A 1001 -34.12 -33.24 -50.87
N GLY A 1002 -33.12 -34.10 -51.15
CA GLY A 1002 -32.75 -34.44 -52.55
C GLY A 1002 -31.29 -34.84 -52.91
N LEU A 1003 -31.05 -36.15 -53.13
CA LEU A 1003 -29.85 -36.83 -53.67
C LEU A 1003 -29.55 -36.54 -55.17
N PRO A 1004 -28.32 -36.76 -55.75
CA PRO A 1004 -27.72 -38.11 -55.98
C PRO A 1004 -26.16 -38.30 -56.06
N ALA A 1005 -25.75 -39.60 -56.04
CA ALA A 1005 -24.45 -40.23 -56.41
C ALA A 1005 -23.17 -39.87 -55.60
N GLU A 1006 -22.54 -40.77 -54.82
CA GLU A 1006 -21.74 -42.01 -55.14
C GLU A 1006 -20.31 -41.74 -55.68
N ASP A 1007 -19.22 -42.39 -55.22
CA ASP A 1007 -18.82 -43.11 -53.97
C ASP A 1007 -17.25 -43.15 -53.94
N ALA A 1008 -16.41 -43.77 -53.09
CA ALA A 1008 -16.53 -44.83 -52.08
C ALA A 1008 -15.30 -44.93 -51.12
N ARG A 1009 -15.46 -45.71 -50.02
CA ARG A 1009 -14.45 -46.39 -49.15
C ARG A 1009 -13.61 -45.57 -48.15
N GLU A 1010 -13.29 -46.04 -46.93
CA GLU A 1010 -13.79 -47.16 -46.07
C GLU A 1010 -13.47 -46.80 -44.59
N LYS A 1011 -14.45 -46.74 -43.66
CA LYS A 1011 -14.75 -47.69 -42.53
C LYS A 1011 -13.58 -48.02 -41.56
N ALA A 1012 -13.73 -48.11 -40.22
CA ALA A 1012 -14.80 -47.87 -39.23
C ALA A 1012 -14.11 -47.60 -37.84
N GLY A 1013 -14.69 -47.18 -36.70
CA GLY A 1013 -15.98 -47.40 -35.99
C GLY A 1013 -15.71 -48.14 -34.65
N ARG A 1014 -16.39 -47.97 -33.51
CA ARG A 1014 -17.60 -47.19 -33.12
C ARG A 1014 -17.69 -47.10 -31.56
N LYS A 1015 -18.45 -46.15 -30.99
CA LYS A 1015 -18.87 -46.10 -29.55
C LYS A 1015 -20.29 -46.67 -29.35
N VAL A 1016 -20.66 -47.04 -28.11
CA VAL A 1016 -21.92 -46.70 -27.37
C VAL A 1016 -21.96 -47.40 -25.98
N MET A 1017 -22.75 -46.88 -25.04
CA MET A 1017 -22.99 -47.36 -23.66
C MET A 1017 -24.16 -48.37 -23.58
N ASP A 1018 -24.37 -49.10 -22.47
CA ASP A 1018 -25.49 -48.83 -21.51
C ASP A 1018 -25.54 -49.78 -20.26
N THR A 1019 -26.30 -49.34 -19.24
CA THR A 1019 -27.04 -50.02 -18.12
C THR A 1019 -26.57 -51.27 -17.32
N ASP A 1020 -26.94 -51.24 -16.02
CA ASP A 1020 -26.94 -52.24 -14.92
C ASP A 1020 -28.24 -53.12 -14.96
N PRO A 1021 -28.56 -54.09 -14.05
CA PRO A 1021 -27.79 -54.70 -12.94
C PRO A 1021 -27.95 -56.24 -12.72
N ALA A 1022 -27.34 -56.74 -11.61
CA ALA A 1022 -27.88 -57.74 -10.65
C ALA A 1022 -27.28 -59.19 -10.52
N VAL A 1023 -26.51 -59.38 -9.43
CA VAL A 1023 -26.57 -60.45 -8.39
C VAL A 1023 -26.48 -61.96 -8.77
N ILE A 1024 -25.46 -62.66 -8.25
CA ILE A 1024 -25.60 -63.82 -7.34
C ILE A 1024 -24.30 -64.12 -6.55
N GLN A 1025 -24.50 -64.70 -5.36
CA GLN A 1025 -23.61 -65.26 -4.32
C GLN A 1025 -22.41 -66.13 -4.79
N ASP A 1026 -21.37 -66.46 -3.99
CA ASP A 1026 -21.06 -66.30 -2.54
C ASP A 1026 -19.51 -66.49 -2.30
N SER A 1027 -18.87 -66.49 -1.11
CA SER A 1027 -19.27 -66.27 0.31
C SER A 1027 -18.06 -65.95 1.23
N SER A 1028 -18.32 -65.16 2.30
CA SER A 1028 -17.76 -65.32 3.68
C SER A 1028 -16.24 -65.12 3.96
N PHE A 1029 -15.76 -64.64 5.14
CA PHE A 1029 -16.36 -64.38 6.47
C PHE A 1029 -15.86 -63.08 7.15
N TYR A 1030 -16.59 -62.61 8.16
CA TYR A 1030 -16.33 -61.50 9.13
C TYR A 1030 -17.11 -61.83 10.45
N PRO A 1031 -17.00 -61.10 11.58
CA PRO A 1031 -15.96 -60.21 12.15
C PRO A 1031 -15.43 -60.82 13.51
N PRO A 1032 -15.09 -60.15 14.66
CA PRO A 1032 -15.70 -58.98 15.37
C PRO A 1032 -14.71 -57.96 16.02
N GLY A 1033 -15.21 -57.01 16.82
CA GLY A 1033 -14.48 -56.29 17.90
C GLY A 1033 -15.02 -56.68 19.30
N PRO A 1034 -14.91 -55.87 20.39
CA PRO A 1034 -14.18 -54.60 20.59
C PRO A 1034 -13.44 -54.42 21.98
N PHE A 1035 -12.51 -53.43 22.09
CA PHE A 1035 -11.99 -52.78 23.34
C PHE A 1035 -11.25 -53.65 24.41
N PRO A 1036 -10.44 -53.11 25.38
CA PRO A 1036 -10.53 -51.82 26.10
C PRO A 1036 -9.20 -51.01 26.32
N ARG A 1037 -9.09 -50.28 27.45
CA ARG A 1037 -8.29 -49.06 27.72
C ARG A 1037 -6.94 -49.25 28.47
N GLN A 1038 -6.24 -48.11 28.64
CA GLN A 1038 -5.20 -47.73 29.64
C GLN A 1038 -3.72 -47.96 29.25
N ALA A 1039 -2.76 -47.11 29.65
CA ALA A 1039 -2.81 -45.95 30.56
C ALA A 1039 -2.00 -44.72 30.03
N SER A 1040 -2.29 -43.54 30.58
CA SER A 1040 -1.55 -42.29 30.35
C SER A 1040 -0.72 -41.89 31.59
N PRO A 1041 0.34 -41.06 31.41
CA PRO A 1041 0.82 -40.19 32.47
C PRO A 1041 0.69 -38.69 32.09
N GLN A 1042 -0.06 -37.97 32.95
CA GLN A 1042 0.15 -36.59 33.43
C GLN A 1042 0.75 -35.53 32.46
N GLY A 1043 -0.03 -34.47 32.22
CA GLY A 1043 0.39 -33.33 31.40
C GLY A 1043 1.22 -32.27 32.14
N VAL A 1044 1.89 -31.43 31.35
CA VAL A 1044 2.56 -30.19 31.77
C VAL A 1044 1.69 -29.00 31.30
N PRO A 1045 1.59 -27.87 32.03
CA PRO A 1045 0.67 -26.81 31.66
C PRO A 1045 1.07 -26.11 30.35
N HIS A 1046 0.11 -25.90 29.44
CA HIS A 1046 0.19 -24.75 28.55
C HIS A 1046 0.10 -23.49 29.40
N PHE A 1047 1.17 -22.70 29.46
CA PHE A 1047 1.08 -21.34 29.97
C PHE A 1047 0.17 -20.53 29.05
N GLN A 1048 -0.94 -20.03 29.61
CA GLN A 1048 -1.79 -19.07 28.93
C GLN A 1048 -0.99 -17.78 28.75
N THR A 1049 -0.76 -17.36 27.50
CA THR A 1049 -0.32 -15.99 27.22
C THR A 1049 -1.42 -15.04 27.69
N SER A 1050 -1.03 -14.04 28.50
CA SER A 1050 -2.01 -13.11 29.09
C SER A 1050 -2.74 -12.32 28.00
N PRO A 1051 -4.09 -12.15 28.07
CA PRO A 1051 -4.85 -11.38 27.07
C PRO A 1051 -4.46 -9.90 26.95
N LEU A 1052 -3.62 -9.38 27.85
CA LEU A 1052 -3.35 -7.95 28.01
C LEU A 1052 -2.32 -7.36 27.03
N LEU A 1053 -1.60 -8.17 26.25
CA LEU A 1053 -0.52 -7.68 25.37
C LEU A 1053 -0.96 -7.22 23.97
N HIS A 1054 -2.22 -7.44 23.58
CA HIS A 1054 -2.70 -7.16 22.21
C HIS A 1054 -3.08 -5.68 21.86
N PRO A 1055 -3.31 -4.71 22.78
CA PRO A 1055 -3.89 -3.41 22.40
C PRO A 1055 -2.87 -2.30 22.05
N LEU A 1056 -1.55 -2.52 22.21
CA LEU A 1056 -0.54 -1.44 22.11
C LEU A 1056 0.26 -1.40 20.80
N VAL A 1057 0.07 -2.35 19.88
CA VAL A 1057 0.69 -2.28 18.54
C VAL A 1057 -0.07 -1.28 17.67
N GLY A 1058 0.48 -0.08 17.50
CA GLY A 1058 0.06 0.89 16.46
C GLY A 1058 -0.51 2.23 16.93
N GLN A 1059 -0.68 2.49 18.23
CA GLN A 1059 -1.20 3.80 18.69
C GLN A 1059 -0.12 4.88 18.79
N HIS A 1060 -0.33 5.99 18.07
CA HIS A 1060 0.52 7.19 18.17
C HIS A 1060 0.08 8.09 19.33
N VAL A 1061 0.97 8.32 20.30
CA VAL A 1061 0.73 9.10 21.54
C VAL A 1061 0.59 10.63 21.29
N LEU A 1062 0.70 11.09 20.04
CA LEU A 1062 0.57 12.51 19.67
C LEU A 1062 -0.54 12.69 18.62
N SER A 1063 -1.62 13.36 18.99
CA SER A 1063 -2.68 13.73 18.05
C SER A 1063 -2.28 14.95 17.20
N VAL A 1064 -2.61 14.91 15.91
CA VAL A 1064 -2.17 15.90 14.90
C VAL A 1064 -2.84 17.29 15.07
N GLN A 1065 -3.76 17.44 16.04
CA GLN A 1065 -4.60 18.63 16.21
C GLN A 1065 -3.91 19.84 16.90
N GLN A 1066 -2.66 19.72 17.37
CA GLN A 1066 -2.01 20.77 18.18
C GLN A 1066 -0.98 21.65 17.44
N PHE A 1067 -0.61 21.34 16.19
CA PHE A 1067 0.24 22.21 15.36
C PHE A 1067 -0.53 22.74 14.16
N SER A 1068 -0.58 24.06 14.02
CA SER A 1068 -1.22 24.71 12.88
C SER A 1068 -0.28 24.82 11.68
N LYS A 1069 -0.84 24.57 10.50
CA LYS A 1069 -0.17 24.64 9.20
C LYS A 1069 0.45 26.04 9.00
N GLY A 1070 1.78 26.13 9.01
CA GLY A 1070 2.52 27.39 8.85
C GLY A 1070 3.45 27.80 10.00
N LYS A 1071 3.63 26.98 11.04
CA LYS A 1071 4.64 27.21 12.10
C LYS A 1071 6.07 26.89 11.63
N VAL A 1072 7.06 27.64 12.11
CA VAL A 1072 8.47 27.53 11.72
C VAL A 1072 9.36 27.14 12.91
N MET A 1073 10.26 26.16 12.73
CA MET A 1073 11.23 25.72 13.75
C MET A 1073 12.68 26.01 13.33
N ALA A 1074 13.40 26.81 14.11
CA ALA A 1074 14.84 26.99 14.00
C ALA A 1074 15.58 25.76 14.56
N SER A 1075 16.55 25.23 13.80
CA SER A 1075 17.41 24.12 14.24
C SER A 1075 18.87 24.60 14.32
N MET A 1076 19.35 24.92 15.53
CA MET A 1076 20.68 25.46 15.82
C MET A 1076 21.58 24.40 16.45
N PHE A 1077 22.48 23.83 15.66
CA PHE A 1077 23.39 22.77 16.11
C PHE A 1077 24.85 23.20 15.96
N TYR A 1078 25.47 23.56 17.09
CA TYR A 1078 26.92 23.81 17.23
C TYR A 1078 27.71 22.52 17.55
N GLU A 1079 27.06 21.35 17.40
CA GLU A 1079 27.68 20.03 17.43
C GLU A 1079 27.03 19.16 16.35
N ALA A 1080 27.83 18.47 15.55
CA ALA A 1080 27.33 17.59 14.50
C ALA A 1080 26.48 16.44 15.09
N SER A 1081 25.19 16.38 14.70
CA SER A 1081 24.24 15.44 15.30
C SER A 1081 23.08 15.09 14.36
N THR A 1082 23.40 14.37 13.28
CA THR A 1082 22.43 14.01 12.22
C THR A 1082 21.17 13.37 12.79
N ARG A 1083 21.29 12.34 13.63
CA ARG A 1083 20.13 11.62 14.20
C ARG A 1083 19.15 12.55 14.91
N THR A 1084 19.63 13.44 15.78
CA THR A 1084 18.78 14.34 16.59
C THR A 1084 18.25 15.52 15.76
N SER A 1085 19.07 16.09 14.88
CA SER A 1085 18.60 17.18 14.00
C SER A 1085 17.54 16.68 13.02
N SER A 1086 17.78 15.54 12.36
CA SER A 1086 16.80 14.89 11.48
C SER A 1086 15.54 14.43 12.22
N SER A 1087 15.60 13.97 13.47
CA SER A 1087 14.40 13.58 14.22
C SER A 1087 13.51 14.79 14.55
N PHE A 1088 14.08 15.92 14.97
CA PHE A 1088 13.29 17.14 15.19
C PHE A 1088 12.75 17.72 13.87
N ALA A 1089 13.55 17.72 12.81
CA ALA A 1089 13.11 18.19 11.50
C ALA A 1089 11.96 17.35 10.94
N ALA A 1090 12.09 16.01 10.96
CA ALA A 1090 11.04 15.10 10.52
C ALA A 1090 9.77 15.20 11.37
N ALA A 1091 9.89 15.41 12.68
CA ALA A 1091 8.73 15.66 13.55
C ALA A 1091 8.00 16.94 13.15
N MET A 1092 8.72 18.06 12.99
CA MET A 1092 8.12 19.35 12.61
C MET A 1092 7.43 19.28 11.24
N SER A 1093 8.06 18.63 10.25
CA SER A 1093 7.45 18.47 8.92
C SER A 1093 6.24 17.52 8.91
N ARG A 1094 6.25 16.44 9.71
CA ARG A 1094 5.07 15.57 9.90
C ARG A 1094 3.92 16.28 10.61
N LEU A 1095 4.21 17.29 11.43
CA LEU A 1095 3.25 18.17 12.09
C LEU A 1095 2.82 19.37 11.22
N GLY A 1096 3.18 19.41 9.93
CA GLY A 1096 2.75 20.47 9.00
C GLY A 1096 3.47 21.81 9.17
N GLY A 1097 4.58 21.83 9.90
CA GLY A 1097 5.48 22.99 10.04
C GLY A 1097 6.70 22.93 9.10
N SER A 1098 7.42 24.04 9.03
CA SER A 1098 8.69 24.16 8.29
C SER A 1098 9.89 24.26 9.23
N VAL A 1099 11.09 24.04 8.69
CA VAL A 1099 12.35 23.99 9.45
C VAL A 1099 13.35 24.97 8.84
N LEU A 1100 13.95 25.80 9.69
CA LEU A 1100 14.94 26.81 9.33
C LEU A 1100 16.29 26.36 9.92
N SER A 1101 17.12 25.74 9.08
CA SER A 1101 18.40 25.14 9.49
C SER A 1101 19.49 26.19 9.68
N PHE A 1102 20.06 26.27 10.87
CA PHE A 1102 21.27 27.03 11.15
C PHE A 1102 22.49 26.11 11.04
N SER A 1103 23.55 26.61 10.40
CA SER A 1103 24.85 25.93 10.28
C SER A 1103 25.93 26.90 10.73
N GLU A 1104 26.71 26.51 11.74
CA GLU A 1104 27.82 27.31 12.26
C GLU A 1104 28.79 27.71 11.14
N ALA A 1105 29.09 26.77 10.24
CA ALA A 1105 30.00 26.92 9.11
C ALA A 1105 29.59 27.97 8.05
N THR A 1106 28.33 28.43 8.09
CA THR A 1106 27.82 29.50 7.20
C THR A 1106 27.18 30.66 7.97
N SER A 1107 27.47 30.78 9.26
CA SER A 1107 26.86 31.78 10.16
C SER A 1107 27.80 32.94 10.51
N SER A 1108 27.22 34.03 11.01
CA SER A 1108 27.96 35.18 11.56
C SER A 1108 28.79 34.85 12.80
N VAL A 1109 28.63 33.67 13.42
CA VAL A 1109 29.46 33.20 14.55
C VAL A 1109 30.94 33.15 14.17
N GLN A 1110 31.27 32.80 12.91
CA GLN A 1110 32.65 32.86 12.41
C GLN A 1110 33.24 34.28 12.36
N LYS A 1111 32.40 35.32 12.50
CA LYS A 1111 32.80 36.74 12.58
C LYS A 1111 32.75 37.28 14.02
N GLY A 1112 32.52 36.42 15.01
CA GLY A 1112 32.46 36.78 16.43
C GLY A 1112 31.07 37.19 16.94
N GLU A 1113 29.99 36.89 16.22
CA GLU A 1113 28.62 37.00 16.73
C GLU A 1113 28.44 36.10 17.96
N SER A 1114 27.83 36.60 19.04
CA SER A 1114 27.64 35.81 20.26
C SER A 1114 26.45 34.86 20.12
N LEU A 1115 26.45 33.78 20.90
CA LEU A 1115 25.31 32.86 20.98
C LEU A 1115 23.99 33.59 21.32
N ALA A 1116 24.04 34.66 22.13
CA ALA A 1116 22.86 35.47 22.45
C ALA A 1116 22.30 36.18 21.20
N ASP A 1117 23.18 36.74 20.37
CA ASP A 1117 22.81 37.46 19.15
C ASP A 1117 22.30 36.50 18.07
N SER A 1118 22.95 35.33 17.89
CA SER A 1118 22.49 34.30 16.97
C SER A 1118 21.11 33.75 17.37
N VAL A 1119 20.90 33.45 18.66
CA VAL A 1119 19.60 32.96 19.17
C VAL A 1119 18.52 34.04 19.03
N GLN A 1120 18.82 35.29 19.41
CA GLN A 1120 17.85 36.39 19.29
C GLN A 1120 17.49 36.68 17.82
N THR A 1121 18.46 36.59 16.91
CA THR A 1121 18.22 36.69 15.45
C THR A 1121 17.33 35.56 14.94
N MET A 1122 17.60 34.30 15.31
CA MET A 1122 16.79 33.16 14.88
C MET A 1122 15.36 33.19 15.44
N CYS A 1123 15.16 33.70 16.66
CA CYS A 1123 13.84 33.96 17.24
C CYS A 1123 13.00 35.00 16.48
N CYS A 1124 13.59 35.84 15.63
CA CYS A 1124 12.84 36.73 14.73
C CYS A 1124 12.22 36.01 13.53
N TYR A 1125 12.64 34.78 13.23
CA TYR A 1125 12.24 34.01 12.04
C TYR A 1125 11.59 32.66 12.35
N ALA A 1126 11.49 32.26 13.63
CA ALA A 1126 10.95 30.97 14.03
C ALA A 1126 10.10 31.03 15.31
N ASP A 1127 9.02 30.24 15.34
CA ASP A 1127 8.14 30.06 16.51
C ASP A 1127 8.74 29.15 17.59
N VAL A 1128 9.62 28.23 17.17
CA VAL A 1128 10.25 27.21 18.02
C VAL A 1128 11.74 27.18 17.71
N LEU A 1129 12.60 27.01 18.72
CA LEU A 1129 14.05 26.97 18.55
C LEU A 1129 14.63 25.76 19.28
N VAL A 1130 15.29 24.88 18.52
CA VAL A 1130 16.02 23.70 19.01
C VAL A 1130 17.51 24.04 19.02
N LEU A 1131 18.10 24.15 20.21
CA LEU A 1131 19.52 24.46 20.40
C LEU A 1131 20.29 23.23 20.90
N ARG A 1132 21.37 22.88 20.21
CA ARG A 1132 22.43 21.99 20.69
C ARG A 1132 23.76 22.74 20.69
N HIS A 1133 24.40 22.83 21.85
CA HIS A 1133 25.63 23.60 22.08
C HIS A 1133 26.50 22.87 23.11
N PRO A 1134 27.85 22.87 22.98
CA PRO A 1134 28.73 22.07 23.85
C PRO A 1134 28.77 22.54 25.32
N GLN A 1135 28.44 23.81 25.59
CA GLN A 1135 28.38 24.34 26.95
C GLN A 1135 27.06 23.98 27.66
N PRO A 1136 27.10 23.32 28.85
CA PRO A 1136 25.91 23.13 29.68
C PRO A 1136 25.26 24.46 30.07
N GLY A 1137 23.93 24.51 30.09
CA GLY A 1137 23.18 25.73 30.44
C GLY A 1137 23.07 26.77 29.31
N ALA A 1138 23.58 26.50 28.09
CA ALA A 1138 23.54 27.44 26.97
C ALA A 1138 22.15 27.97 26.58
N VAL A 1139 21.07 27.26 26.93
CA VAL A 1139 19.67 27.68 26.73
C VAL A 1139 19.25 28.84 27.65
N GLU A 1140 20.00 29.10 28.73
CA GLU A 1140 19.73 30.16 29.71
C GLU A 1140 20.39 31.51 29.34
N VAL A 1141 21.18 31.54 28.25
CA VAL A 1141 21.85 32.75 27.77
C VAL A 1141 20.82 33.77 27.27
N ARG A 1142 20.82 34.96 27.89
CA ARG A 1142 19.69 35.90 27.83
C ARG A 1142 19.97 37.13 26.98
N GLY A 1143 19.47 37.12 25.75
CA GLY A 1143 19.37 38.32 24.91
C GLY A 1143 18.45 39.40 25.52
N ALA A 1144 18.78 40.66 25.31
CA ALA A 1144 18.13 41.80 25.98
C ALA A 1144 16.86 42.31 25.27
N GLY A 1145 15.94 41.41 24.89
CA GLY A 1145 14.57 41.79 24.50
C GLY A 1145 13.91 40.86 23.48
N GLY A 1146 12.68 40.43 23.79
CA GLY A 1146 11.78 39.75 22.86
C GLY A 1146 11.76 38.21 22.99
N ALA A 1147 10.54 37.66 23.05
CA ALA A 1147 10.19 36.23 23.08
C ALA A 1147 10.76 35.39 24.26
N ARG A 1148 10.04 34.31 24.61
CA ARG A 1148 10.56 33.25 25.47
C ARG A 1148 11.09 32.12 24.58
N PRO A 1149 12.29 31.57 24.79
CA PRO A 1149 12.58 30.22 24.33
C PRO A 1149 11.64 29.23 25.06
N GLY A 1150 11.21 28.17 24.36
CA GLY A 1150 10.09 27.30 24.74
C GLY A 1150 10.32 26.39 25.95
N SER A 1151 10.54 26.94 27.14
CA SER A 1151 10.20 26.25 28.39
C SER A 1151 8.68 26.27 28.57
N GLY A 1152 8.07 25.09 28.74
CA GLY A 1152 6.63 24.90 28.54
C GLY A 1152 5.72 25.64 29.53
N GLY A 1153 4.99 26.64 29.03
CA GLY A 1153 3.76 27.16 29.65
C GLY A 1153 3.56 28.69 29.53
N PRO A 1154 2.32 29.20 29.68
CA PRO A 1154 1.09 28.47 29.97
C PRO A 1154 0.15 28.37 28.76
N TRP A 1155 -0.44 27.20 28.52
CA TRP A 1155 -1.59 27.06 27.61
C TRP A 1155 -2.89 27.14 28.41
N GLY A 1156 -3.88 27.89 27.89
CA GLY A 1156 -5.19 28.01 28.51
C GLY A 1156 -5.96 26.68 28.45
N GLY A 1157 -6.45 26.20 29.59
CA GLY A 1157 -7.06 24.87 29.68
C GLY A 1157 -8.43 24.75 29.02
N CYS A 1158 -8.70 23.58 28.43
CA CYS A 1158 -10.07 23.12 28.20
C CYS A 1158 -10.61 22.40 29.44
N ARG A 1159 -11.93 22.20 29.53
CA ARG A 1159 -12.64 21.84 30.78
C ARG A 1159 -13.09 20.38 30.83
N SER A 1160 -13.07 19.83 32.05
CA SER A 1160 -14.03 18.81 32.56
C SER A 1160 -14.41 17.67 31.61
N GLY A 1161 -13.50 16.70 31.46
CA GLY A 1161 -13.76 15.35 30.92
C GLY A 1161 -13.35 14.27 31.94
N ALA A 1162 -14.09 13.15 31.99
CA ALA A 1162 -13.88 12.06 32.95
C ALA A 1162 -12.88 11.01 32.46
N ASP A 1163 -11.88 11.42 31.68
CA ASP A 1163 -10.90 10.52 31.06
C ASP A 1163 -9.98 9.85 32.11
N PRO A 1164 -9.56 8.60 31.89
CA PRO A 1164 -8.61 7.91 32.75
C PRO A 1164 -7.24 8.62 32.76
N CYS A 1165 -6.52 8.50 33.87
CA CYS A 1165 -5.25 9.18 34.14
C CYS A 1165 -4.10 8.15 34.06
N PRO A 1166 -3.31 8.10 32.96
CA PRO A 1166 -2.38 7.00 32.72
C PRO A 1166 -1.32 6.84 33.80
N GLN A 1167 -1.01 5.60 34.13
CA GLN A 1167 -0.01 5.15 35.09
C GLN A 1167 1.32 4.87 34.37
N ILE A 1168 2.30 5.76 34.53
CA ILE A 1168 3.60 5.65 33.88
C ILE A 1168 4.64 5.18 34.89
N THR A 1169 5.11 3.95 34.75
CA THR A 1169 6.05 3.29 35.65
C THR A 1169 7.47 3.38 35.11
N MET A 1170 8.35 4.06 35.86
CA MET A 1170 9.76 4.24 35.52
C MET A 1170 10.63 3.30 36.35
N VAL A 1171 11.53 2.56 35.69
CA VAL A 1171 12.31 1.47 36.30
C VAL A 1171 13.81 1.68 36.12
N GLY A 1172 14.62 1.31 37.13
CA GLY A 1172 16.08 1.18 37.02
C GLY A 1172 16.88 2.33 37.65
N ASP A 1173 17.92 2.82 36.96
CA ASP A 1173 18.75 3.95 37.42
C ASP A 1173 18.07 5.31 37.17
N LEU A 1174 17.08 5.62 38.02
CA LEU A 1174 16.40 6.92 38.02
C LEU A 1174 17.25 8.03 38.66
N LYS A 1175 18.26 7.69 39.46
CA LYS A 1175 19.14 8.65 40.15
C LYS A 1175 20.07 9.40 39.19
N HIS A 1176 20.71 8.68 38.26
CA HIS A 1176 21.70 9.24 37.35
C HIS A 1176 21.18 9.40 35.90
N GLY A 1177 19.97 8.92 35.62
CA GLY A 1177 19.30 9.03 34.32
C GLY A 1177 18.82 10.44 33.95
N ARG A 1178 19.72 11.31 33.43
CA ARG A 1178 19.35 12.66 32.95
C ARG A 1178 18.12 12.68 32.01
N THR A 1179 17.95 11.66 31.17
CA THR A 1179 16.79 11.51 30.28
C THR A 1179 15.48 11.29 31.04
N VAL A 1180 15.48 10.46 32.10
CA VAL A 1180 14.28 10.21 32.90
C VAL A 1180 13.94 11.39 33.81
N HIS A 1181 14.94 12.17 34.24
CA HIS A 1181 14.73 13.47 34.90
C HIS A 1181 13.98 14.44 33.99
N SER A 1182 14.43 14.60 32.73
CA SER A 1182 13.74 15.43 31.74
C SER A 1182 12.35 14.90 31.41
N LEU A 1183 12.18 13.58 31.28
CA LEU A 1183 10.88 12.95 31.00
C LEU A 1183 9.88 13.18 32.14
N ALA A 1184 10.26 12.93 33.39
CA ALA A 1184 9.40 13.17 34.55
C ALA A 1184 8.97 14.64 34.65
N ARG A 1185 9.88 15.59 34.40
CA ARG A 1185 9.57 17.03 34.35
C ARG A 1185 8.72 17.44 33.12
N LEU A 1186 8.80 16.73 32.00
CA LEU A 1186 7.95 16.97 30.82
C LEU A 1186 6.53 16.43 31.03
N LEU A 1187 6.41 15.26 31.65
CA LEU A 1187 5.14 14.59 31.92
C LEU A 1187 4.22 15.42 32.85
N THR A 1188 4.76 16.38 33.62
CA THR A 1188 3.95 17.35 34.38
C THR A 1188 3.13 18.34 33.54
N GLN A 1189 3.24 18.30 32.21
CA GLN A 1189 2.37 19.04 31.29
C GLN A 1189 1.10 18.26 30.92
N TYR A 1190 1.00 16.99 31.35
CA TYR A 1190 -0.08 16.06 31.02
C TYR A 1190 -0.78 15.54 32.29
N ARG A 1191 -2.01 15.04 32.14
CA ARG A 1191 -2.78 14.42 33.22
C ARG A 1191 -2.38 12.95 33.37
N VAL A 1192 -1.26 12.69 34.04
CA VAL A 1192 -0.71 11.34 34.29
C VAL A 1192 -0.37 11.16 35.76
N ASN A 1193 -0.22 9.90 36.19
CA ASN A 1193 0.37 9.51 37.46
C ASN A 1193 1.74 8.86 37.19
N LEU A 1194 2.74 9.12 38.03
CA LEU A 1194 4.07 8.52 37.90
C LEU A 1194 4.32 7.47 38.99
N ARG A 1195 4.96 6.37 38.60
CA ARG A 1195 5.39 5.31 39.52
C ARG A 1195 6.89 5.07 39.37
N TYR A 1196 7.55 4.73 40.47
CA TYR A 1196 9.00 4.50 40.50
C TYR A 1196 9.31 3.10 41.05
N VAL A 1197 10.05 2.30 40.30
CA VAL A 1197 10.59 1.00 40.73
C VAL A 1197 12.11 1.08 40.66
N THR A 1198 12.80 1.13 41.79
CA THR A 1198 14.27 1.31 41.79
C THR A 1198 14.96 0.46 42.85
N PRO A 1199 16.11 -0.17 42.51
CA PRO A 1199 16.97 -0.77 43.51
C PRO A 1199 17.42 0.23 44.59
N PRO A 1200 17.72 -0.24 45.82
CA PRO A 1200 18.24 0.60 46.89
C PRO A 1200 19.43 1.45 46.43
N GLY A 1201 19.33 2.77 46.62
CA GLY A 1201 20.39 3.72 46.26
C GLY A 1201 20.33 4.30 44.84
N LEU A 1202 19.37 3.88 43.99
CA LEU A 1202 19.14 4.38 42.62
C LEU A 1202 17.84 5.17 42.43
N ARG A 1203 17.18 5.57 43.53
CA ARG A 1203 15.92 6.32 43.56
C ARG A 1203 15.97 7.65 42.80
N MET A 1204 14.80 8.07 42.28
CA MET A 1204 14.61 9.36 41.61
C MET A 1204 15.04 10.53 42.54
N PRO A 1205 15.83 11.52 42.09
CA PRO A 1205 16.34 12.58 42.96
C PRO A 1205 15.23 13.47 43.58
N PRO A 1206 15.39 13.95 44.83
CA PRO A 1206 14.37 14.74 45.52
C PRO A 1206 13.95 16.05 44.83
N ASP A 1207 14.82 16.66 44.02
CA ASP A 1207 14.46 17.85 43.25
C ASP A 1207 13.53 17.52 42.06
N ILE A 1208 13.63 16.31 41.51
CA ILE A 1208 12.74 15.83 40.44
C ILE A 1208 11.38 15.47 41.03
N THR A 1209 11.35 14.65 42.08
CA THR A 1209 10.08 14.25 42.72
C THR A 1209 9.37 15.43 43.37
N GLY A 1210 10.13 16.38 43.95
CA GLY A 1210 9.61 17.66 44.43
C GLY A 1210 9.05 18.55 43.33
N PHE A 1211 9.71 18.62 42.16
CA PHE A 1211 9.16 19.33 40.99
C PHE A 1211 7.85 18.69 40.51
N VAL A 1212 7.79 17.37 40.37
CA VAL A 1212 6.57 16.65 39.97
C VAL A 1212 5.44 16.87 40.98
N ALA A 1213 5.74 16.81 42.28
CA ALA A 1213 4.77 17.10 43.34
C ALA A 1213 4.24 18.55 43.28
N SER A 1214 5.10 19.53 42.94
CA SER A 1214 4.70 20.94 42.77
C SER A 1214 3.70 21.18 41.62
N LYS A 1215 3.45 20.15 40.80
CA LYS A 1215 2.50 20.17 39.67
C LYS A 1215 1.23 19.35 39.93
N GLY A 1216 1.08 18.78 41.13
CA GLY A 1216 -0.13 18.05 41.53
C GLY A 1216 -0.25 16.64 40.95
N ILE A 1217 0.81 16.09 40.34
CA ILE A 1217 0.83 14.71 39.86
C ILE A 1217 1.01 13.74 41.04
N LYS A 1218 0.21 12.66 41.05
CA LYS A 1218 0.36 11.56 42.01
C LYS A 1218 1.66 10.82 41.72
N GLN A 1219 2.41 10.51 42.76
CA GLN A 1219 3.65 9.74 42.70
C GLN A 1219 3.56 8.55 43.66
N GLU A 1220 3.95 7.37 43.19
CA GLU A 1220 4.01 6.13 43.98
C GLU A 1220 5.39 5.47 43.79
N GLU A 1221 5.87 4.74 44.80
CA GLU A 1221 7.17 4.06 44.76
C GLU A 1221 6.97 2.62 45.25
N PHE A 1222 7.50 1.66 44.49
CA PHE A 1222 7.27 0.22 44.68
C PHE A 1222 8.58 -0.53 44.93
N GLY A 1223 8.51 -1.64 45.66
CA GLY A 1223 9.69 -2.44 46.03
C GLY A 1223 10.18 -3.35 44.91
N SER A 1224 9.28 -3.75 44.01
CA SER A 1224 9.51 -4.68 42.90
C SER A 1224 8.75 -4.22 41.64
N ILE A 1225 9.07 -4.81 40.48
CA ILE A 1225 8.32 -4.48 39.24
C ILE A 1225 6.96 -5.20 39.23
N GLU A 1226 6.91 -6.39 39.84
CA GLU A 1226 5.74 -7.25 40.01
C GLU A 1226 4.61 -6.57 40.79
N GLU A 1227 4.93 -5.72 41.77
CA GLU A 1227 3.96 -4.89 42.49
C GLU A 1227 3.34 -3.78 41.62
N ALA A 1228 4.12 -3.21 40.69
CA ALA A 1228 3.71 -2.05 39.90
C ALA A 1228 3.03 -2.43 38.56
N LEU A 1229 3.45 -3.55 37.97
CA LEU A 1229 3.05 -3.96 36.62
C LEU A 1229 1.54 -4.15 36.40
N PRO A 1230 0.73 -4.73 37.33
CA PRO A 1230 -0.68 -5.02 37.09
C PRO A 1230 -1.54 -3.80 36.73
N ASP A 1231 -1.17 -2.63 37.27
CA ASP A 1231 -1.86 -1.35 37.05
C ASP A 1231 -1.05 -0.42 36.10
N THR A 1232 -0.02 -0.89 35.39
CA THR A 1232 0.85 -0.02 34.58
C THR A 1232 0.36 0.11 33.13
N ASP A 1233 0.03 1.34 32.72
CA ASP A 1233 -0.33 1.64 31.31
C ASP A 1233 0.92 1.81 30.42
N VAL A 1234 2.02 2.37 30.96
CA VAL A 1234 3.26 2.62 30.22
C VAL A 1234 4.48 2.31 31.08
N LEU A 1235 5.36 1.43 30.61
CA LEU A 1235 6.61 1.07 31.27
C LEU A 1235 7.81 1.78 30.61
N TYR A 1236 8.66 2.42 31.41
CA TYR A 1236 9.88 3.12 30.96
C TYR A 1236 11.10 2.63 31.73
N MET A 1237 11.89 1.74 31.13
CA MET A 1237 13.05 1.13 31.77
C MET A 1237 14.36 1.88 31.44
N THR A 1238 15.23 2.00 32.43
CA THR A 1238 16.55 2.65 32.32
C THR A 1238 17.67 1.69 32.70
N ARG A 1239 18.68 1.54 31.83
CA ARG A 1239 19.82 0.65 32.07
C ARG A 1239 20.66 1.13 33.25
N ILE A 1240 20.92 0.23 34.19
CA ILE A 1240 21.90 0.41 35.26
C ILE A 1240 23.31 0.26 34.66
N GLN A 1241 24.11 1.32 34.77
CA GLN A 1241 25.45 1.39 34.15
C GLN A 1241 26.54 1.05 35.16
N LYS A 1242 27.29 -0.04 34.91
CA LYS A 1242 28.37 -0.55 35.78
C LYS A 1242 29.44 0.49 36.07
N GLU A 1243 29.73 1.35 35.10
CA GLU A 1243 30.65 2.48 35.17
C GLU A 1243 30.24 3.62 36.13
N ARG A 1244 29.02 3.56 36.70
CA ARG A 1244 28.53 4.54 37.71
C ARG A 1244 28.84 4.15 39.16
N PHE A 1245 29.33 2.92 39.39
CA PHE A 1245 29.59 2.37 40.73
C PHE A 1245 31.09 2.37 41.04
N GLN A 1246 31.46 2.65 42.29
CA GLN A 1246 32.88 2.65 42.68
C GLN A 1246 33.40 1.25 43.01
N ARG A 1247 32.50 0.32 43.35
CA ARG A 1247 32.83 -1.08 43.64
C ARG A 1247 31.98 -2.03 42.78
N PRO A 1248 32.56 -3.14 42.27
CA PRO A 1248 31.79 -4.18 41.57
C PRO A 1248 30.63 -4.75 42.41
N GLU A 1249 30.85 -4.85 43.72
CA GLU A 1249 29.88 -5.30 44.73
C GLU A 1249 28.62 -4.42 44.77
N GLU A 1250 28.78 -3.09 44.69
CA GLU A 1250 27.67 -2.13 44.70
C GLU A 1250 26.82 -2.26 43.43
N TYR A 1251 27.44 -2.53 42.28
CA TYR A 1251 26.73 -2.83 41.03
C TYR A 1251 26.01 -4.18 41.11
N GLN A 1252 26.67 -5.24 41.59
CA GLN A 1252 26.08 -6.57 41.73
C GLN A 1252 24.90 -6.61 42.71
N ALA A 1253 24.89 -5.75 43.73
CA ALA A 1253 23.78 -5.63 44.68
C ALA A 1253 22.53 -4.94 44.09
N VAL A 1254 22.61 -4.36 42.89
CA VAL A 1254 21.50 -3.65 42.23
C VAL A 1254 21.28 -4.03 40.76
N SER A 1255 22.12 -4.89 40.17
CA SER A 1255 22.04 -5.25 38.74
C SER A 1255 20.83 -6.11 38.37
N GLY A 1256 20.18 -6.73 39.35
CA GLY A 1256 19.03 -7.63 39.17
C GLY A 1256 19.44 -9.04 38.79
#